data_AF-A0A6I6A8R0-F1
#
_entry.id   AF-A0A6I6A8R0-F1
#
_cell.length_a   1.000
_cell.length_b   1.000
_cell.length_c   1.000
_cell.angle_alpha   90.00
_cell.angle_beta   90.00
_cell.angle_gamma   90.00
#
_symmetry.space_group_name_H-M   'P 1'
#
loop_
_entity.id
_entity.type
_entity.pdbx_description
1 polymer ?
#
loop_
_entity_poly.entity_id
_entity_poly.type
_entity_poly.pdbx_seq_one_letter_code
_entity_poly.pdbx_strand_id
1 'polypeptide(L)'
;MLSCSTKLLPVLLVTISLFCSVPAISAQEIKPDQLKSAYDVVVYGGTSGGIAAALQAHRMGKTALLIEPGKHLGGLSSGGLGATDIGNKAAIGGIAREFYGRLGTYYSQDDSWVYQKQSDYKSRRKNTSETEMWTFEPHVAEATFEQMLTADQVPWLKQQRLDLKQGVQKAEGRISAIKMESGLVVKGKVFIDATYEGDLLAVAGVSYHVGRESNATYGETLNGIQTRNAVFHQFIKPVDPYVVPGDKSSGLLPGVQQEGPGGKDGDGDHRVQAYCFRMCTTDVPENQREWVKPENYDPQRYELLLRNFEAGDHRVPWNPVLMPNRKTDTNNNFAISTDNIGMNYEYPDADYEKRDEIFQEHLTYQQGLMWTLANSPRVPAEVQKQFQKWKPTKDEFQETAGWPFQLYVREARRMISEYVMNEKHCTSELIAEDSIGLAAYTMDSHNQQRYAIDGKTLNEGDVQVGVPNPYPISYRSIRPRKSECQNLLVPVAMAASHIAYGSIRMEPVFMVLGQSAATAASQAIDADSAVQDIDYPQLRKQLLADKQVLIWTGPRKEPPIRVKSLAGIVVDDRDARSSLGWKKSSSITPYVGQGYQHDGDTDKGNRKIVFTAEIPQDGIYEVRVYYVPSSNRATNVPYELRTAEGPVTVRVNQRKKPEQGKYQVLGTFLFKSGKQEILNVSNQGTDGHVIVDALQLVPLESK
;
A
#
# COMPACT_ATOMS: atom_id res chain seq x y z
N MET A 1 10.09 64.76 65.40
CA MET A 1 9.19 63.80 66.07
C MET A 1 8.56 62.92 65.00
N LEU A 2 8.69 61.60 65.19
CA LEU A 2 7.95 60.48 64.58
C LEU A 2 7.45 60.54 63.12
N SER A 3 7.93 59.57 62.33
CA SER A 3 7.23 58.99 61.16
C SER A 3 7.72 57.53 60.98
N CYS A 4 6.86 56.54 61.27
CA CYS A 4 6.28 55.56 60.32
C CYS A 4 7.32 54.74 59.52
N SER A 5 7.63 53.49 59.89
CA SER A 5 6.87 52.22 59.81
C SER A 5 6.77 51.63 58.41
N THR A 6 7.45 50.49 58.19
CA THR A 6 6.84 49.21 57.78
C THR A 6 7.93 48.13 57.68
N LYS A 7 7.79 47.02 58.43
CA LYS A 7 8.40 45.72 58.09
C LYS A 7 7.45 44.59 58.46
N LEU A 8 7.42 43.63 57.55
CA LEU A 8 6.58 42.44 57.41
C LEU A 8 6.62 41.47 58.60
N LEU A 9 5.53 40.71 58.77
CA LEU A 9 5.57 39.30 59.17
C LEU A 9 4.50 38.51 58.39
N PRO A 10 4.72 37.22 58.04
CA PRO A 10 3.87 36.48 57.12
C PRO A 10 2.73 35.75 57.83
N VAL A 11 1.54 35.75 57.20
CA VAL A 11 0.40 34.91 57.57
C VAL A 11 0.41 33.67 56.68
N LEU A 12 0.49 32.51 57.31
CA LEU A 12 0.39 31.19 56.68
C LEU A 12 -1.09 30.91 56.37
N LEU A 13 -1.47 30.92 55.10
CA LEU A 13 -2.81 30.55 54.63
C LEU A 13 -2.79 29.09 54.17
N VAL A 14 -3.35 28.20 55.00
CA VAL A 14 -3.63 26.81 54.64
C VAL A 14 -4.85 26.80 53.72
N THR A 15 -4.63 26.50 52.44
CA THR A 15 -5.68 26.24 51.46
C THR A 15 -6.01 24.75 51.47
N ILE A 16 -7.16 24.39 52.05
CA ILE A 16 -7.72 23.04 51.94
C ILE A 16 -8.33 22.91 50.54
N SER A 17 -7.62 22.21 49.65
CA SER A 17 -8.18 21.76 48.37
C SER A 17 -8.89 20.43 48.59
N LEU A 18 -10.22 20.43 48.55
CA LEU A 18 -11.03 19.20 48.44
C LEU A 18 -10.76 18.58 47.06
N PHE A 19 -9.88 17.57 47.01
CA PHE A 19 -9.85 16.63 45.89
C PHE A 19 -11.02 15.66 46.05
N CYS A 20 -12.06 15.83 45.23
CA CYS A 20 -12.99 14.73 44.94
C CYS A 20 -12.21 13.65 44.18
N SER A 21 -11.67 12.68 44.93
CA SER A 21 -11.12 11.44 44.39
C SER A 21 -12.27 10.58 43.86
N VAL A 22 -12.63 10.76 42.59
CA VAL A 22 -13.22 9.66 41.83
C VAL A 22 -12.09 8.63 41.67
N PRO A 23 -12.26 7.37 42.08
CA PRO A 23 -11.22 6.37 41.84
C PRO A 23 -11.04 6.26 40.33
N ALA A 24 -9.88 6.69 39.84
CA ALA A 24 -9.45 6.41 38.49
C ALA A 24 -9.30 4.90 38.38
N ILE A 25 -10.32 4.24 37.81
CA ILE A 25 -10.13 2.89 37.29
C ILE A 25 -9.18 3.07 36.10
N SER A 26 -7.91 2.83 36.35
CA SER A 26 -6.86 2.82 35.33
C SER A 26 -7.20 1.76 34.31
N ALA A 27 -7.49 2.17 33.06
CA ALA A 27 -7.60 1.23 31.96
C ALA A 27 -6.20 0.72 31.63
N GLN A 28 -5.89 -0.44 32.18
CA GLN A 28 -4.77 -1.29 31.80
C GLN A 28 -5.31 -2.49 31.02
N GLU A 29 -4.41 -3.24 30.38
CA GLU A 29 -4.70 -4.60 29.92
C GLU A 29 -5.49 -5.32 31.00
N ILE A 30 -6.72 -5.73 30.66
CA ILE A 30 -7.58 -6.38 31.64
C ILE A 30 -7.24 -7.87 31.70
N LYS A 31 -7.52 -8.49 32.84
CA LYS A 31 -7.41 -9.94 32.98
C LYS A 31 -8.73 -10.62 32.60
N PRO A 32 -8.71 -11.90 32.18
CA PRO A 32 -9.93 -12.63 31.81
C PRO A 32 -11.04 -12.63 32.87
N ASP A 33 -10.68 -12.60 34.16
CA ASP A 33 -11.62 -12.55 35.28
C ASP A 33 -12.30 -11.18 35.47
N GLN A 34 -11.83 -10.14 34.78
CA GLN A 34 -12.39 -8.78 34.81
C GLN A 34 -13.36 -8.52 33.64
N LEU A 35 -13.60 -9.51 32.79
CA LEU A 35 -14.49 -9.37 31.64
C LEU A 35 -15.94 -9.18 32.05
N LYS A 36 -16.65 -8.34 31.29
CA LYS A 36 -18.11 -8.25 31.38
C LYS A 36 -18.75 -9.55 30.89
N SER A 37 -19.96 -9.83 31.35
CA SER A 37 -20.74 -10.99 30.89
C SER A 37 -21.08 -10.91 29.39
N ALA A 38 -21.15 -9.69 28.83
CA ALA A 38 -21.26 -9.41 27.40
C ALA A 38 -20.81 -7.97 27.10
N TYR A 39 -20.43 -7.73 25.83
CA TYR A 39 -20.11 -6.41 25.29
C TYR A 39 -21.09 -6.02 24.18
N ASP A 40 -21.24 -4.73 23.93
CA ASP A 40 -21.99 -4.24 22.77
C ASP A 40 -21.18 -4.50 21.49
N VAL A 41 -19.89 -4.15 21.51
CA VAL A 41 -18.98 -4.34 20.36
C VAL A 41 -17.74 -5.12 20.79
N VAL A 42 -17.45 -6.22 20.09
CA VAL A 42 -16.20 -6.99 20.27
C VAL A 42 -15.33 -6.79 19.04
N VAL A 43 -14.13 -6.27 19.23
CA VAL A 43 -13.16 -6.03 18.15
C VAL A 43 -12.04 -7.07 18.26
N TYR A 44 -11.88 -7.88 17.21
CA TYR A 44 -10.83 -8.88 17.12
C TYR A 44 -9.72 -8.39 16.17
N GLY A 45 -8.51 -8.27 16.69
CA GLY A 45 -7.34 -7.67 16.03
C GLY A 45 -6.96 -6.32 16.61
N GLY A 46 -5.80 -6.22 17.26
CA GLY A 46 -5.19 -4.99 17.79
C GLY A 46 -4.36 -4.24 16.76
N THR A 47 -4.72 -4.32 15.48
CA THR A 47 -4.18 -3.45 14.44
C THR A 47 -4.57 -2.00 14.70
N SER A 48 -3.93 -1.04 14.01
CA SER A 48 -4.33 0.37 14.08
C SER A 48 -5.84 0.57 13.77
N GLY A 49 -6.37 -0.19 12.81
CA GLY A 49 -7.80 -0.23 12.48
C GLY A 49 -8.69 -0.73 13.63
N GLY A 50 -8.29 -1.82 14.30
CA GLY A 50 -9.03 -2.36 15.43
C GLY A 50 -9.04 -1.43 16.64
N ILE A 51 -7.92 -0.76 16.91
CA ILE A 51 -7.80 0.24 17.97
C ILE A 51 -8.73 1.42 17.69
N ALA A 52 -8.74 1.95 16.47
CA ALA A 52 -9.65 3.02 16.07
C ALA A 52 -11.13 2.61 16.20
N ALA A 53 -11.47 1.36 15.87
CA ALA A 53 -12.82 0.83 16.04
C ALA A 53 -13.23 0.76 17.52
N ALA A 54 -12.35 0.24 18.40
CA ALA A 54 -12.65 0.10 19.82
C ALA A 54 -12.82 1.48 20.50
N LEU A 55 -11.97 2.44 20.18
CA LEU A 55 -12.07 3.84 20.64
C LEU A 55 -13.39 4.48 20.20
N GLN A 56 -13.75 4.37 18.92
CA GLN A 56 -14.98 4.96 18.41
C GLN A 56 -16.23 4.34 19.05
N ALA A 57 -16.28 3.01 19.19
CA ALA A 57 -17.41 2.34 19.84
C ALA A 57 -17.61 2.86 21.27
N HIS A 58 -16.52 2.99 22.03
CA HIS A 58 -16.55 3.55 23.38
C HIS A 58 -17.01 5.01 23.40
N ARG A 59 -16.47 5.86 22.52
CA ARG A 59 -16.87 7.28 22.38
C ARG A 59 -18.34 7.46 22.01
N MET A 60 -18.96 6.47 21.36
CA MET A 60 -20.39 6.42 21.07
C MET A 60 -21.23 5.81 22.22
N GLY A 61 -20.62 5.60 23.39
CA GLY A 61 -21.29 5.10 24.59
C GLY A 61 -21.55 3.59 24.60
N LYS A 62 -20.91 2.81 23.72
CA LYS A 62 -21.01 1.35 23.70
C LYS A 62 -19.95 0.72 24.61
N THR A 63 -20.29 -0.41 25.23
CA THR A 63 -19.27 -1.26 25.84
C THR A 63 -18.46 -1.95 24.75
N ALA A 64 -17.17 -1.64 24.66
CA ALA A 64 -16.25 -2.21 23.68
C ALA A 64 -15.18 -3.07 24.37
N LEU A 65 -14.74 -4.14 23.70
CA LEU A 65 -13.56 -4.92 24.06
C LEU A 65 -12.66 -5.08 22.83
N LEU A 66 -11.38 -4.74 22.97
CA LEU A 66 -10.35 -5.03 21.97
C LEU A 66 -9.61 -6.32 22.34
N ILE A 67 -9.42 -7.22 21.37
CA ILE A 67 -8.72 -8.49 21.56
C ILE A 67 -7.57 -8.56 20.56
N GLU A 68 -6.34 -8.57 21.06
CA GLU A 68 -5.11 -8.69 20.27
C GLU A 68 -4.61 -10.14 20.29
N PRO A 69 -4.47 -10.81 19.11
CA PRO A 69 -3.97 -12.18 19.04
C PRO A 69 -2.54 -12.37 19.55
N GLY A 70 -1.68 -11.37 19.33
CA GLY A 70 -0.28 -11.33 19.72
C GLY A 70 -0.02 -10.52 20.98
N LYS A 71 1.22 -10.03 21.13
CA LYS A 71 1.68 -9.30 22.32
C LYS A 71 1.61 -7.78 22.17
N HIS A 72 1.66 -7.28 20.95
CA HIS A 72 1.88 -5.87 20.67
C HIS A 72 0.67 -5.24 19.99
N LEU A 73 0.36 -4.00 20.38
CA LEU A 73 -0.73 -3.23 19.78
C LEU A 73 -0.22 -2.34 18.65
N GLY A 74 -1.07 -2.06 17.68
CA GLY A 74 -0.80 -1.10 16.60
C GLY A 74 -0.44 -1.71 15.25
N GLY A 75 -0.39 -3.05 15.15
CA GLY A 75 -0.10 -3.75 13.90
C GLY A 75 1.21 -3.29 13.26
N LEU A 76 1.21 -2.98 11.96
CA LEU A 76 2.41 -2.54 11.24
C LEU A 76 2.90 -1.16 11.68
N SER A 77 2.05 -0.30 12.24
CA SER A 77 2.48 1.02 12.73
C SER A 77 3.48 0.89 13.89
N SER A 78 3.28 -0.06 14.80
CA SER A 78 4.27 -0.44 15.84
C SER A 78 5.20 -1.58 15.42
N GLY A 79 4.84 -2.29 14.35
CA GLY A 79 5.58 -3.42 13.77
C GLY A 79 6.65 -3.05 12.75
N GLY A 80 7.00 -1.76 12.63
CA GLY A 80 8.14 -1.29 11.83
C GLY A 80 7.80 -0.38 10.65
N LEU A 81 6.53 -0.23 10.29
CA LEU A 81 6.07 0.73 9.26
C LEU A 81 5.93 2.14 9.87
N GLY A 82 7.06 2.70 10.26
CA GLY A 82 7.13 4.04 10.84
C GLY A 82 6.99 5.14 9.78
N ALA A 83 7.47 4.92 8.55
CA ALA A 83 7.33 5.85 7.45
C ALA A 83 6.00 5.64 6.74
N THR A 84 4.95 6.28 7.25
CA THR A 84 3.58 6.04 6.79
C THR A 84 3.45 6.16 5.28
N ASP A 85 2.82 5.15 4.69
CA ASP A 85 2.42 5.11 3.30
C ASP A 85 1.18 5.99 3.11
N ILE A 86 1.39 7.13 2.45
CA ILE A 86 0.37 8.17 2.30
C ILE A 86 0.26 8.53 0.82
N GLY A 87 -0.96 8.46 0.30
CA GLY A 87 -1.26 9.01 -1.02
C GLY A 87 -1.55 10.50 -0.93
N ASN A 88 -2.52 10.86 -0.10
CA ASN A 88 -2.90 12.24 0.14
C ASN A 88 -3.34 12.44 1.59
N LYS A 89 -2.61 13.25 2.35
CA LYS A 89 -2.89 13.49 3.77
C LYS A 89 -4.28 14.07 4.00
N ALA A 90 -4.77 14.92 3.10
CA ALA A 90 -6.08 15.55 3.23
C ALA A 90 -7.25 14.56 3.07
N ALA A 91 -6.98 13.32 2.64
CA ALA A 91 -7.96 12.23 2.67
C ALA A 91 -8.12 11.58 4.05
N ILE A 92 -7.21 11.86 5.00
CA ILE A 92 -7.14 11.21 6.32
C ILE A 92 -7.74 12.15 7.36
N GLY A 93 -8.80 11.71 8.03
CA GLY A 93 -9.51 12.43 9.10
C GLY A 93 -9.71 11.58 10.34
N GLY A 94 -10.60 12.03 11.23
CA GLY A 94 -11.04 11.29 12.42
C GLY A 94 -9.90 10.81 13.33
N ILE A 95 -10.07 9.61 13.90
CA ILE A 95 -9.13 9.00 14.86
C ILE A 95 -7.75 8.79 14.22
N ALA A 96 -7.69 8.48 12.93
CA ALA A 96 -6.43 8.34 12.22
C ALA A 96 -5.60 9.63 12.30
N ARG A 97 -6.22 10.78 12.04
CA ARG A 97 -5.55 12.08 12.14
C ARG A 97 -5.22 12.46 13.59
N GLU A 98 -6.06 12.08 14.55
CA GLU A 98 -5.76 12.25 15.98
C GLU A 98 -4.48 11.51 16.38
N PHE A 99 -4.31 10.25 15.97
CA PHE A 99 -3.09 9.46 16.23
C PHE A 99 -1.84 10.17 15.70
N TYR A 100 -1.82 10.59 14.44
CA TYR A 100 -0.67 11.32 13.87
C TYR A 100 -0.46 12.70 14.51
N GLY A 101 -1.51 13.35 15.01
CA GLY A 101 -1.41 14.58 15.80
C GLY A 101 -0.77 14.37 17.17
N ARG A 102 -1.08 13.25 17.84
CA ARG A 102 -0.45 12.85 19.10
C ARG A 102 1.04 12.54 18.92
N LEU A 103 1.40 11.84 17.83
CA LEU A 103 2.80 11.66 17.45
C LEU A 103 3.49 13.01 17.19
N GLY A 104 2.82 13.94 16.51
CA GLY A 104 3.29 15.31 16.33
C GLY A 104 3.56 16.04 17.65
N THR A 105 2.68 15.85 18.63
CA THR A 105 2.83 16.40 19.98
C THR A 105 4.02 15.79 20.71
N TYR A 106 4.21 14.47 20.64
CA TYR A 106 5.38 13.79 21.20
C TYR A 106 6.67 14.40 20.63
N TYR A 107 6.81 14.42 19.30
CA TYR A 107 8.01 14.94 18.62
C TYR A 107 8.15 16.46 18.63
N SER A 108 7.22 17.20 19.26
CA SER A 108 7.38 18.64 19.54
C SER A 108 8.22 18.91 20.79
N GLN A 109 8.44 17.90 21.62
CA GLN A 109 9.20 17.98 22.86
C GLN A 109 10.68 17.68 22.59
N ASP A 110 11.58 18.47 23.18
CA ASP A 110 13.04 18.30 22.99
C ASP A 110 13.52 16.92 23.46
N ASP A 111 12.96 16.40 24.56
CA ASP A 111 13.34 15.10 25.15
C ASP A 111 12.98 13.89 24.26
N SER A 112 12.13 14.07 23.26
CA SER A 112 11.82 13.02 22.27
C SER A 112 12.95 12.82 21.23
N TRP A 113 13.97 13.69 21.25
CA TRP A 113 15.04 13.70 20.27
C TRP A 113 16.38 13.26 20.88
N VAL A 114 16.51 11.95 21.14
CA VAL A 114 17.64 11.34 21.85
C VAL A 114 18.95 11.37 21.04
N TYR A 115 18.88 11.08 19.73
CA TYR A 115 20.09 10.86 18.89
C TYR A 115 20.32 11.91 17.80
N GLN A 116 19.49 12.94 17.74
CA GLN A 116 19.65 14.08 16.85
C GLN A 116 18.88 15.27 17.42
N LYS A 117 19.08 16.49 16.92
CA LYS A 117 18.18 17.60 17.24
C LYS A 117 16.96 17.57 16.33
N GLN A 118 15.82 18.06 16.81
CA GLN A 118 14.61 18.24 15.99
C GLN A 118 14.90 19.04 14.71
N SER A 119 15.71 20.09 14.80
CA SER A 119 16.08 20.98 13.67
C SER A 119 16.78 20.24 12.52
N ASP A 120 17.50 19.18 12.85
CA ASP A 120 18.38 18.45 11.95
C ASP A 120 17.60 17.37 11.19
N TYR A 121 16.45 16.95 11.72
CA TYR A 121 15.58 15.99 11.07
C TYR A 121 14.89 16.58 9.84
N LYS A 122 15.09 15.93 8.68
CA LYS A 122 14.42 16.27 7.42
C LYS A 122 13.66 15.06 6.90
N SER A 123 12.39 15.25 6.58
CA SER A 123 11.55 14.23 5.95
C SER A 123 10.74 14.82 4.82
N ARG A 124 10.68 14.11 3.69
CA ARG A 124 9.79 14.45 2.57
C ARG A 124 8.31 14.29 2.93
N ARG A 125 8.02 13.58 4.04
CA ARG A 125 6.67 13.39 4.58
C ARG A 125 6.31 14.44 5.63
N LYS A 126 7.16 15.44 5.92
CA LYS A 126 6.84 16.55 6.84
C LYS A 126 6.65 17.84 6.05
N ASN A 127 5.53 18.51 6.27
CA ASN A 127 5.32 19.89 5.84
C ASN A 127 5.47 20.80 7.08
N THR A 128 6.11 21.96 6.93
CA THR A 128 6.37 22.89 8.05
C THR A 128 5.10 23.48 8.66
N SER A 129 3.98 23.43 7.94
CA SER A 129 2.66 23.92 8.38
C SER A 129 1.79 22.87 9.06
N GLU A 130 2.19 21.60 9.07
CA GLU A 130 1.41 20.51 9.65
C GLU A 130 1.83 20.26 11.11
N THR A 131 0.85 19.99 11.96
CA THR A 131 1.08 19.59 13.36
C THR A 131 1.25 18.08 13.49
N GLU A 132 0.75 17.29 12.53
CA GLU A 132 0.87 15.84 12.54
C GLU A 132 2.28 15.34 12.17
N MET A 133 2.67 14.20 12.74
CA MET A 133 3.90 13.49 12.37
C MET A 133 3.57 12.22 11.60
N TRP A 134 4.21 12.04 10.44
CA TRP A 134 4.00 10.93 9.50
C TRP A 134 5.20 9.99 9.39
N THR A 135 6.18 10.21 10.27
CA THR A 135 7.37 9.39 10.45
C THR A 135 7.66 9.33 11.93
N PHE A 136 7.56 8.16 12.54
CA PHE A 136 7.71 7.92 13.97
C PHE A 136 8.44 6.60 14.25
N GLU A 137 9.01 6.50 15.43
CA GLU A 137 9.62 5.27 15.93
C GLU A 137 8.54 4.24 16.33
N PRO A 138 8.77 2.94 16.05
CA PRO A 138 7.78 1.89 16.32
C PRO A 138 7.28 1.83 17.78
N HIS A 139 8.18 1.91 18.78
CA HIS A 139 7.76 1.91 20.19
C HIS A 139 6.91 3.14 20.57
N VAL A 140 7.12 4.29 19.90
CA VAL A 140 6.33 5.52 20.13
C VAL A 140 4.92 5.35 19.59
N ALA A 141 4.75 4.66 18.45
CA ALA A 141 3.44 4.32 17.92
C ALA A 141 2.65 3.42 18.87
N GLU A 142 3.26 2.34 19.37
CA GLU A 142 2.63 1.44 20.34
C GLU A 142 2.22 2.19 21.62
N ALA A 143 3.13 2.96 22.21
CA ALA A 143 2.86 3.76 23.39
C ALA A 143 1.73 4.78 23.16
N THR A 144 1.66 5.40 21.98
CA THR A 144 0.60 6.35 21.64
C THR A 144 -0.76 5.67 21.58
N PHE A 145 -0.85 4.46 21.01
CA PHE A 145 -2.09 3.69 20.99
C PHE A 145 -2.53 3.27 22.40
N GLU A 146 -1.60 2.79 23.23
CA GLU A 146 -1.88 2.43 24.62
C GLU A 146 -2.39 3.65 25.41
N GLN A 147 -1.78 4.84 25.20
CA GLN A 147 -2.24 6.09 25.80
C GLN A 147 -3.66 6.47 25.36
N MET A 148 -3.99 6.28 24.07
CA MET A 148 -5.33 6.56 23.56
C MET A 148 -6.38 5.63 24.18
N LEU A 149 -6.12 4.31 24.22
CA LEU A 149 -7.00 3.33 24.85
C LEU A 149 -7.18 3.60 26.35
N THR A 150 -6.09 3.93 27.04
CA THR A 150 -6.10 4.26 28.46
C THR A 150 -6.92 5.52 28.75
N ALA A 151 -6.71 6.58 27.97
CA ALA A 151 -7.42 7.85 28.14
C ALA A 151 -8.93 7.70 27.95
N ASP A 152 -9.34 6.88 26.99
CA ASP A 152 -10.74 6.61 26.69
C ASP A 152 -11.30 5.40 27.47
N GLN A 153 -10.54 4.85 28.41
CA GLN A 153 -10.94 3.72 29.27
C GLN A 153 -11.45 2.49 28.50
N VAL A 154 -10.87 2.22 27.33
CA VAL A 154 -11.22 1.05 26.52
C VAL A 154 -10.46 -0.17 27.05
N PRO A 155 -11.12 -1.27 27.45
CA PRO A 155 -10.41 -2.48 27.87
C PRO A 155 -9.86 -3.24 26.66
N TRP A 156 -8.67 -3.83 26.83
CA TRP A 156 -8.08 -4.75 25.85
C TRP A 156 -7.51 -6.01 26.50
N LEU A 157 -7.41 -7.08 25.70
CA LEU A 157 -6.72 -8.32 26.01
C LEU A 157 -5.61 -8.56 24.99
N LYS A 158 -4.44 -9.03 25.42
CA LYS A 158 -3.37 -9.51 24.54
C LYS A 158 -3.28 -11.04 24.58
N GLN A 159 -2.58 -11.60 23.60
CA GLN A 159 -2.27 -13.03 23.48
C GLN A 159 -3.51 -13.93 23.44
N GLN A 160 -4.56 -13.48 22.75
CA GLN A 160 -5.80 -14.23 22.59
C GLN A 160 -6.02 -14.60 21.12
N ARG A 161 -5.43 -15.72 20.69
CA ARG A 161 -5.66 -16.33 19.38
C ARG A 161 -7.07 -16.96 19.31
N LEU A 162 -7.78 -16.74 18.21
CA LEU A 162 -9.12 -17.29 17.96
C LEU A 162 -9.01 -18.79 17.73
N ASP A 163 -9.93 -19.60 18.26
CA ASP A 163 -10.02 -21.01 17.88
C ASP A 163 -10.40 -21.11 16.39
N LEU A 164 -9.44 -21.35 15.49
CA LEU A 164 -9.69 -21.32 14.04
C LEU A 164 -10.62 -22.44 13.55
N LYS A 165 -10.89 -23.46 14.37
CA LYS A 165 -11.74 -24.60 13.99
C LYS A 165 -13.20 -24.37 14.36
N GLN A 166 -13.46 -23.73 15.50
CA GLN A 166 -14.81 -23.61 16.08
C GLN A 166 -14.96 -22.34 16.96
N GLY A 167 -14.16 -21.32 16.68
CA GLY A 167 -14.08 -20.09 17.47
C GLY A 167 -15.27 -19.16 17.33
N VAL A 168 -16.27 -19.48 16.51
CA VAL A 168 -17.47 -18.66 16.33
C VAL A 168 -18.70 -19.45 16.73
N GLN A 169 -19.47 -18.91 17.66
CA GLN A 169 -20.83 -19.35 17.97
C GLN A 169 -21.80 -18.47 17.19
N LYS A 170 -22.45 -19.03 16.16
CA LYS A 170 -23.39 -18.33 15.29
C LYS A 170 -24.73 -19.05 15.24
N ALA A 171 -25.83 -18.32 15.45
CA ALA A 171 -27.19 -18.81 15.33
C ALA A 171 -28.01 -17.81 14.49
N GLU A 172 -28.84 -18.32 13.58
CA GLU A 172 -29.71 -17.49 12.72
C GLU A 172 -28.95 -16.38 11.97
N GLY A 173 -27.70 -16.65 11.57
CA GLY A 173 -26.84 -15.69 10.89
C GLY A 173 -26.28 -14.57 11.80
N ARG A 174 -26.41 -14.67 13.12
CA ARG A 174 -25.81 -13.73 14.09
C ARG A 174 -24.79 -14.43 14.98
N ILE A 175 -23.61 -13.84 15.12
CA ILE A 175 -22.59 -14.29 16.07
C ILE A 175 -23.05 -13.90 17.47
N SER A 176 -23.07 -14.84 18.41
CA SER A 176 -23.37 -14.58 19.83
C SER A 176 -22.11 -14.53 20.69
N ALA A 177 -21.07 -15.26 20.29
CA ALA A 177 -19.81 -15.31 21.01
C ALA A 177 -18.66 -15.75 20.10
N ILE A 178 -17.44 -15.36 20.50
CA ILE A 178 -16.20 -15.90 19.95
C ILE A 178 -15.39 -16.62 21.04
N LYS A 179 -14.65 -17.66 20.67
CA LYS A 179 -13.85 -18.49 21.56
C LYS A 179 -12.39 -18.48 21.13
N MET A 180 -11.51 -18.31 22.11
CA MET A 180 -10.06 -18.30 21.95
C MET A 180 -9.46 -19.70 22.16
N GLU A 181 -8.23 -19.92 21.71
CA GLU A 181 -7.47 -21.16 21.99
C GLU A 181 -7.24 -21.37 23.50
N SER A 182 -7.21 -20.29 24.27
CA SER A 182 -7.13 -20.30 25.74
C SER A 182 -8.39 -20.88 26.41
N GLY A 183 -9.47 -21.11 25.66
CA GLY A 183 -10.78 -21.48 26.17
C GLY A 183 -11.63 -20.29 26.60
N LEU A 184 -11.10 -19.06 26.57
CA LEU A 184 -11.85 -17.85 26.84
C LEU A 184 -13.00 -17.69 25.83
N VAL A 185 -14.20 -17.40 26.32
CA VAL A 185 -15.39 -17.11 25.49
C VAL A 185 -15.85 -15.69 25.75
N VAL A 186 -15.94 -14.89 24.69
CA VAL A 186 -16.37 -13.49 24.74
C VAL A 186 -17.70 -13.35 24.01
N LYS A 187 -18.72 -12.82 24.70
CA LYS A 187 -20.05 -12.55 24.14
C LYS A 187 -20.17 -11.11 23.68
N GLY A 188 -20.86 -10.90 22.56
CA GLY A 188 -20.99 -9.60 21.91
C GLY A 188 -22.32 -9.43 21.16
N LYS A 189 -22.77 -8.19 20.94
CA LYS A 189 -23.93 -7.90 20.06
C LYS A 189 -23.51 -7.73 18.59
N VAL A 190 -22.39 -7.04 18.36
CA VAL A 190 -21.75 -6.87 17.04
C VAL A 190 -20.26 -7.17 17.17
N PHE A 191 -19.69 -7.75 16.12
CA PHE A 191 -18.29 -8.13 16.04
C PHE A 191 -17.60 -7.37 14.91
N ILE A 192 -16.33 -7.04 15.10
CA ILE A 192 -15.48 -6.40 14.09
C ILE A 192 -14.23 -7.25 13.92
N ASP A 193 -13.99 -7.76 12.72
CA ASP A 193 -12.75 -8.43 12.34
C ASP A 193 -11.77 -7.40 11.77
N ALA A 194 -10.80 -7.02 12.58
CA ALA A 194 -9.77 -6.04 12.26
C ALA A 194 -8.38 -6.66 12.16
N THR A 195 -8.26 -7.98 11.93
CA THR A 195 -6.96 -8.62 11.67
C THR A 195 -6.54 -8.47 10.21
N TYR A 196 -5.24 -8.62 9.93
CA TYR A 196 -4.74 -8.63 8.54
C TYR A 196 -5.16 -9.90 7.79
N GLU A 197 -5.40 -10.98 8.54
CA GLU A 197 -5.68 -12.33 8.04
C GLU A 197 -7.15 -12.56 7.71
N GLY A 198 -8.06 -11.83 8.37
CA GLY A 198 -9.50 -12.07 8.29
C GLY A 198 -9.88 -13.43 8.87
N ASP A 199 -9.41 -13.76 10.08
CA ASP A 199 -9.70 -15.06 10.68
C ASP A 199 -11.15 -15.15 11.20
N LEU A 200 -11.65 -14.08 11.82
CA LEU A 200 -13.00 -14.09 12.36
C LEU A 200 -14.04 -14.15 11.24
N LEU A 201 -13.84 -13.46 10.12
CA LEU A 201 -14.73 -13.58 8.96
C LEU A 201 -14.74 -15.01 8.40
N ALA A 202 -13.57 -15.65 8.32
CA ALA A 202 -13.44 -17.00 7.76
C ALA A 202 -14.15 -18.03 8.66
N VAL A 203 -13.89 -17.99 9.97
CA VAL A 203 -14.52 -18.90 10.95
C VAL A 203 -16.04 -18.62 11.07
N ALA A 204 -16.46 -17.37 10.84
CA ALA A 204 -17.88 -17.02 10.76
C ALA A 204 -18.57 -17.54 9.48
N GLY A 205 -17.84 -18.17 8.55
CA GLY A 205 -18.40 -18.71 7.30
C GLY A 205 -18.81 -17.63 6.30
N VAL A 206 -18.14 -16.48 6.33
CA VAL A 206 -18.28 -15.44 5.30
C VAL A 206 -17.42 -15.81 4.09
N SER A 207 -17.95 -15.65 2.88
CA SER A 207 -17.18 -15.90 1.65
C SER A 207 -15.98 -14.96 1.53
N TYR A 208 -14.85 -15.49 1.08
CA TYR A 208 -13.64 -14.72 0.80
C TYR A 208 -12.88 -15.29 -0.40
N HIS A 209 -11.89 -14.53 -0.87
CA HIS A 209 -10.93 -14.94 -1.87
C HIS A 209 -9.50 -14.87 -1.29
N VAL A 210 -8.62 -15.75 -1.78
CA VAL A 210 -7.17 -15.72 -1.56
C VAL A 210 -6.49 -15.83 -2.93
N GLY A 211 -5.45 -15.04 -3.14
CA GLY A 211 -4.74 -14.97 -4.43
C GLY A 211 -5.21 -13.79 -5.29
N ARG A 212 -5.12 -13.94 -6.61
CA ARG A 212 -5.46 -12.91 -7.60
C ARG A 212 -6.66 -13.35 -8.42
N GLU A 213 -7.67 -12.49 -8.50
CA GLU A 213 -8.77 -12.71 -9.44
C GLU A 213 -8.31 -12.44 -10.88
N SER A 214 -8.94 -13.11 -11.84
CA SER A 214 -8.70 -12.80 -13.26
C SER A 214 -9.22 -11.40 -13.62
N ASN A 215 -8.65 -10.79 -14.66
CA ASN A 215 -9.18 -9.56 -15.24
C ASN A 215 -10.66 -9.66 -15.63
N ALA A 216 -11.12 -10.84 -16.06
CA ALA A 216 -12.52 -11.08 -16.43
C ALA A 216 -13.49 -11.00 -15.23
N THR A 217 -13.02 -11.28 -14.01
CA THR A 217 -13.87 -11.34 -12.81
C THR A 217 -14.57 -10.01 -12.53
N TYR A 218 -13.86 -8.90 -12.63
CA TYR A 218 -14.41 -7.55 -12.39
C TYR A 218 -14.26 -6.60 -13.60
N GLY A 219 -13.79 -7.13 -14.74
CA GLY A 219 -13.50 -6.36 -15.95
C GLY A 219 -12.37 -5.35 -15.73
N GLU A 220 -11.29 -5.81 -15.10
CA GLU A 220 -10.07 -5.05 -14.77
C GLU A 220 -8.98 -5.28 -15.83
N THR A 221 -7.87 -4.56 -15.72
CA THR A 221 -6.69 -4.73 -16.59
C THR A 221 -5.41 -5.02 -15.82
N LEU A 222 -5.36 -4.62 -14.55
CA LEU A 222 -4.20 -4.72 -13.67
C LEU A 222 -4.27 -5.87 -12.67
N ASN A 223 -5.37 -6.62 -12.64
CA ASN A 223 -5.51 -7.80 -11.78
C ASN A 223 -4.94 -9.06 -12.47
N GLY A 224 -4.80 -10.15 -11.72
CA GLY A 224 -4.26 -11.42 -12.22
C GLY A 224 -2.75 -11.42 -12.40
N ILE A 225 -2.25 -12.37 -13.19
CA ILE A 225 -0.84 -12.47 -13.61
C ILE A 225 -0.46 -11.24 -14.43
N GLN A 226 0.70 -10.65 -14.14
CA GLN A 226 1.17 -9.40 -14.71
C GLN A 226 2.67 -9.49 -15.04
N THR A 227 2.98 -9.88 -16.28
CA THR A 227 4.34 -9.85 -16.84
C THR A 227 4.63 -8.52 -17.54
N ARG A 228 3.66 -7.94 -18.26
CA ARG A 228 3.85 -6.67 -18.99
C ARG A 228 4.03 -5.46 -18.05
N ASN A 229 3.41 -5.50 -16.88
CA ASN A 229 3.44 -4.42 -15.89
C ASN A 229 4.51 -4.61 -14.80
N ALA A 230 5.06 -5.82 -14.65
CA ALA A 230 6.18 -6.13 -13.76
C ALA A 230 7.51 -5.55 -14.26
N VAL A 231 7.62 -4.23 -14.22
CA VAL A 231 8.81 -3.48 -14.67
C VAL A 231 9.61 -2.88 -13.50
N PHE A 232 9.04 -2.87 -12.30
CA PHE A 232 9.71 -2.48 -11.07
C PHE A 232 10.31 -3.70 -10.38
N HIS A 233 11.33 -3.47 -9.55
CA HIS A 233 11.98 -4.54 -8.77
C HIS A 233 12.45 -5.72 -9.65
N GLN A 234 12.95 -5.44 -10.85
CA GLN A 234 13.42 -6.42 -11.82
C GLN A 234 14.95 -6.58 -11.84
N PHE A 235 15.37 -7.76 -12.29
CA PHE A 235 16.74 -8.00 -12.77
C PHE A 235 17.00 -7.12 -13.99
N ILE A 236 18.09 -6.33 -13.95
CA ILE A 236 18.53 -5.51 -15.10
C ILE A 236 19.70 -6.15 -15.86
N LYS A 237 20.15 -7.31 -15.37
CA LYS A 237 21.20 -8.14 -15.96
C LYS A 237 20.66 -9.55 -16.12
N PRO A 238 21.10 -10.31 -17.13
CA PRO A 238 20.77 -11.73 -17.21
C PRO A 238 21.46 -12.47 -16.06
N VAL A 239 20.67 -13.15 -15.23
CA VAL A 239 21.17 -13.95 -14.09
C VAL A 239 20.71 -15.39 -14.26
N ASP A 240 21.68 -16.31 -14.24
CA ASP A 240 21.46 -17.74 -14.41
C ASP A 240 20.70 -18.34 -13.20
N PRO A 241 19.56 -19.02 -13.42
CA PRO A 241 18.70 -19.51 -12.35
C PRO A 241 19.09 -20.90 -11.82
N TYR A 242 20.07 -21.59 -12.41
CA TYR A 242 20.36 -23.00 -12.11
C TYR A 242 21.43 -23.16 -11.03
N VAL A 243 21.40 -24.28 -10.29
CA VAL A 243 22.38 -24.57 -9.24
C VAL A 243 23.80 -24.54 -9.81
N VAL A 244 24.01 -25.21 -10.93
CA VAL A 244 25.23 -25.12 -11.76
C VAL A 244 24.95 -24.21 -12.95
N PRO A 245 25.68 -23.08 -13.11
CA PRO A 245 25.44 -22.14 -14.20
C PRO A 245 25.44 -22.81 -15.59
N GLY A 246 24.42 -22.53 -16.38
CA GLY A 246 24.22 -23.05 -17.73
C GLY A 246 23.71 -24.49 -17.81
N ASP A 247 23.66 -25.24 -16.71
CA ASP A 247 23.22 -26.62 -16.67
C ASP A 247 21.80 -26.75 -16.11
N LYS A 248 20.83 -26.88 -17.02
CA LYS A 248 19.42 -27.08 -16.66
C LYS A 248 19.18 -28.33 -15.81
N SER A 249 20.02 -29.35 -15.93
CA SER A 249 19.86 -30.62 -15.21
C SER A 249 20.23 -30.52 -13.73
N SER A 250 20.94 -29.46 -13.33
CA SER A 250 21.34 -29.22 -11.94
C SER A 250 20.20 -28.75 -11.02
N GLY A 251 19.02 -28.47 -11.58
CA GLY A 251 17.89 -27.89 -10.85
C GLY A 251 18.00 -26.37 -10.69
N LEU A 252 16.94 -25.75 -10.17
CA LEU A 252 16.86 -24.31 -9.97
C LEU A 252 17.37 -23.90 -8.59
N LEU A 253 17.91 -22.68 -8.50
CA LEU A 253 18.24 -22.05 -7.23
C LEU A 253 16.99 -21.84 -6.37
N PRO A 254 17.12 -21.84 -5.02
CA PRO A 254 16.00 -21.64 -4.11
C PRO A 254 15.16 -20.40 -4.44
N GLY A 255 13.83 -20.55 -4.42
CA GLY A 255 12.88 -19.48 -4.69
C GLY A 255 12.69 -19.12 -6.18
N VAL A 256 13.27 -19.87 -7.11
CA VAL A 256 12.99 -19.73 -8.55
C VAL A 256 12.02 -20.83 -9.01
N GLN A 257 10.87 -20.44 -9.55
CA GLN A 257 9.87 -21.33 -10.12
C GLN A 257 10.23 -21.75 -11.55
N GLN A 258 9.72 -22.92 -11.94
CA GLN A 258 9.97 -23.52 -13.24
C GLN A 258 9.24 -22.79 -14.37
N GLU A 259 9.96 -22.61 -15.49
CA GLU A 259 9.53 -22.19 -16.83
C GLU A 259 8.23 -21.36 -16.92
N GLY A 260 8.35 -20.07 -16.61
CA GLY A 260 7.36 -19.04 -16.94
C GLY A 260 6.45 -18.59 -15.79
N PRO A 261 5.53 -17.64 -16.07
CA PRO A 261 4.64 -17.06 -15.05
C PRO A 261 3.49 -17.99 -14.61
N GLY A 262 3.33 -19.17 -15.22
CA GLY A 262 2.25 -20.12 -14.90
C GLY A 262 0.86 -19.74 -15.43
N GLY A 263 0.78 -18.84 -16.41
CA GLY A 263 -0.46 -18.39 -17.05
C GLY A 263 -0.22 -17.22 -18.02
N LYS A 264 -1.28 -16.65 -18.60
CA LYS A 264 -1.21 -15.44 -19.42
C LYS A 264 -1.47 -14.20 -18.59
N ASP A 265 -1.04 -13.04 -19.07
CA ASP A 265 -1.38 -11.75 -18.44
C ASP A 265 -2.90 -11.63 -18.27
N GLY A 266 -3.34 -11.34 -17.04
CA GLY A 266 -4.73 -11.21 -16.64
C GLY A 266 -5.42 -12.50 -16.19
N ASP A 267 -4.78 -13.66 -16.29
CA ASP A 267 -5.30 -14.91 -15.70
C ASP A 267 -5.22 -14.82 -14.16
N GLY A 268 -6.22 -15.37 -13.47
CA GLY A 268 -6.22 -15.44 -12.00
C GLY A 268 -5.37 -16.60 -11.47
N ASP A 269 -4.90 -16.50 -10.23
CA ASP A 269 -4.17 -17.59 -9.55
C ASP A 269 -4.26 -17.50 -8.02
N HIS A 270 -3.59 -18.43 -7.33
CA HIS A 270 -3.60 -18.54 -5.87
C HIS A 270 -2.56 -17.64 -5.17
N ARG A 271 -1.73 -16.92 -5.92
CA ARG A 271 -0.53 -16.27 -5.37
C ARG A 271 -0.89 -14.90 -4.79
N VAL A 272 -0.32 -14.57 -3.64
CA VAL A 272 -0.49 -13.26 -2.99
C VAL A 272 0.83 -12.48 -3.01
N GLN A 273 0.75 -11.17 -2.81
CA GLN A 273 1.93 -10.29 -2.80
C GLN A 273 2.95 -10.73 -1.74
N ALA A 274 4.25 -10.65 -2.03
CA ALA A 274 5.29 -11.10 -1.10
C ALA A 274 5.29 -10.34 0.24
N TYR A 275 5.65 -11.05 1.31
CA TYR A 275 5.80 -10.48 2.65
C TYR A 275 7.26 -10.20 2.98
N CYS A 276 7.47 -9.30 3.95
CA CYS A 276 8.79 -8.98 4.50
C CYS A 276 8.67 -8.45 5.94
N PHE A 277 9.80 -8.19 6.60
CA PHE A 277 9.85 -7.37 7.81
C PHE A 277 10.25 -5.93 7.48
N ARG A 278 9.56 -4.95 8.07
CA ARG A 278 9.91 -3.53 7.99
C ARG A 278 10.93 -3.19 9.06
N MET A 279 12.21 -3.26 8.72
CA MET A 279 13.29 -3.14 9.72
C MET A 279 13.49 -1.69 10.16
N CYS A 280 13.75 -1.51 11.45
CA CYS A 280 14.30 -0.28 11.98
C CYS A 280 15.81 -0.39 12.17
N THR A 281 16.57 0.38 11.39
CA THR A 281 18.04 0.42 11.48
C THR A 281 18.54 1.81 11.84
N THR A 282 19.76 1.90 12.38
CA THR A 282 20.39 3.18 12.76
C THR A 282 21.85 3.24 12.34
N ASP A 283 22.34 4.46 12.13
CA ASP A 283 23.76 4.78 11.90
C ASP A 283 24.43 5.43 13.12
N VAL A 284 23.82 5.30 14.30
CA VAL A 284 24.33 5.77 15.60
C VAL A 284 25.10 4.64 16.30
N PRO A 285 26.44 4.69 16.41
CA PRO A 285 27.26 3.55 16.86
C PRO A 285 26.85 2.97 18.23
N GLU A 286 26.52 3.82 19.20
CA GLU A 286 26.09 3.40 20.53
C GLU A 286 24.73 2.70 20.53
N ASN A 287 23.86 2.99 19.56
CA ASN A 287 22.54 2.37 19.39
C ASN A 287 22.54 1.18 18.41
N GLN A 288 23.70 0.73 17.92
CA GLN A 288 23.77 -0.38 16.97
C GLN A 288 23.91 -1.75 17.64
N ARG A 289 23.20 -2.72 17.08
CA ARG A 289 23.48 -4.16 17.20
C ARG A 289 24.19 -4.64 15.94
N GLU A 290 24.90 -5.77 16.03
CA GLU A 290 25.52 -6.39 14.86
C GLU A 290 24.51 -7.21 14.06
N TRP A 291 24.76 -7.33 12.75
CA TRP A 291 24.07 -8.32 11.92
C TRP A 291 24.54 -9.72 12.33
N VAL A 292 23.66 -10.47 12.99
CA VAL A 292 23.94 -11.83 13.46
C VAL A 292 23.68 -12.81 12.31
N LYS A 293 24.63 -13.73 12.08
CA LYS A 293 24.42 -14.84 11.14
C LYS A 293 23.37 -15.80 11.73
N PRO A 294 22.26 -16.09 11.03
CA PRO A 294 21.26 -17.02 11.55
C PRO A 294 21.83 -18.44 11.63
N GLU A 295 21.37 -19.23 12.60
CA GLU A 295 21.87 -20.59 12.86
C GLU A 295 21.66 -21.53 11.65
N ASN A 296 20.50 -21.42 11.01
CA ASN A 296 20.10 -22.14 9.81
C ASN A 296 20.47 -21.38 8.51
N TYR A 297 21.55 -20.58 8.52
CA TYR A 297 22.01 -19.87 7.33
C TYR A 297 22.42 -20.83 6.21
N ASP A 298 21.69 -20.78 5.10
CA ASP A 298 22.05 -21.46 3.85
C ASP A 298 22.56 -20.45 2.80
N PRO A 299 23.84 -20.50 2.40
CA PRO A 299 24.37 -19.61 1.37
C PRO A 299 23.70 -19.78 0.00
N GLN A 300 23.14 -20.96 -0.34
CA GLN A 300 22.49 -21.17 -1.63
C GLN A 300 21.27 -20.27 -1.84
N ARG A 301 20.58 -19.89 -0.76
CA ARG A 301 19.45 -18.95 -0.79
C ARG A 301 19.82 -17.57 -1.33
N TYR A 302 21.09 -17.18 -1.19
CA TYR A 302 21.60 -15.87 -1.59
C TYR A 302 22.47 -15.93 -2.85
N GLU A 303 22.65 -17.12 -3.44
CA GLU A 303 23.47 -17.30 -4.63
C GLU A 303 22.97 -16.43 -5.80
N LEU A 304 21.66 -16.33 -5.97
CA LEU A 304 21.06 -15.52 -7.02
C LEU A 304 21.37 -14.02 -6.84
N LEU A 305 21.42 -13.53 -5.60
CA LEU A 305 21.81 -12.15 -5.27
C LEU A 305 23.28 -11.90 -5.64
N LEU A 306 24.15 -12.83 -5.25
CA LEU A 306 25.58 -12.73 -5.52
C LEU A 306 25.86 -12.77 -7.02
N ARG A 307 25.19 -13.64 -7.78
CA ARG A 307 25.26 -13.67 -9.24
C ARG A 307 24.74 -12.39 -9.88
N ASN A 308 23.71 -11.75 -9.31
CA ASN A 308 23.23 -10.46 -9.81
C ASN A 308 24.29 -9.36 -9.65
N PHE A 309 25.02 -9.35 -8.53
CA PHE A 309 26.17 -8.46 -8.35
C PHE A 309 27.30 -8.76 -9.34
N GLU A 310 27.65 -10.03 -9.52
CA GLU A 310 28.69 -10.48 -10.46
C GLU A 310 28.34 -10.17 -11.92
N ALA A 311 27.05 -10.15 -12.27
CA ALA A 311 26.54 -9.70 -13.57
C ALA A 311 26.59 -8.16 -13.74
N GLY A 312 26.98 -7.42 -12.70
CA GLY A 312 27.22 -5.98 -12.72
C GLY A 312 26.05 -5.10 -12.26
N ASP A 313 25.06 -5.65 -11.55
CA ASP A 313 24.02 -4.85 -10.90
C ASP A 313 24.41 -4.50 -9.45
N HIS A 314 25.14 -3.40 -9.26
CA HIS A 314 25.63 -2.96 -7.94
C HIS A 314 24.65 -2.04 -7.20
N ARG A 315 23.38 -2.01 -7.58
CA ARG A 315 22.37 -1.23 -6.86
C ARG A 315 22.16 -1.80 -5.46
N VAL A 316 21.98 -0.93 -4.46
CA VAL A 316 21.83 -1.35 -3.05
C VAL A 316 20.42 -1.92 -2.82
N PRO A 317 20.25 -3.22 -2.49
CA PRO A 317 18.97 -3.91 -2.52
C PRO A 317 18.11 -3.68 -1.26
N TRP A 318 17.82 -2.43 -0.95
CA TRP A 318 16.85 -2.01 0.07
C TRP A 318 16.41 -0.55 -0.14
N ASN A 319 15.41 -0.10 0.60
CA ASN A 319 14.94 1.28 0.59
C ASN A 319 14.77 1.81 2.02
N PRO A 320 15.84 2.31 2.67
CA PRO A 320 15.76 2.92 3.98
C PRO A 320 15.15 4.32 3.89
N VAL A 321 14.03 4.53 4.57
CA VAL A 321 13.40 5.84 4.74
C VAL A 321 13.79 6.39 6.10
N LEU A 322 14.35 7.61 6.16
CA LEU A 322 14.74 8.23 7.43
C LEU A 322 13.54 8.51 8.33
N MET A 323 13.77 8.24 9.61
CA MET A 323 12.86 8.39 10.74
C MET A 323 13.50 9.31 11.78
N PRO A 324 12.73 9.80 12.79
CA PRO A 324 13.30 10.49 13.93
C PRO A 324 14.46 9.71 14.58
N ASN A 325 15.35 10.42 15.28
CA ASN A 325 16.47 9.84 16.02
C ASN A 325 17.45 8.99 15.20
N ARG A 326 17.72 9.40 13.96
CA ARG A 326 18.65 8.73 13.03
C ARG A 326 18.35 7.24 12.87
N LYS A 327 17.05 6.94 12.80
CA LYS A 327 16.53 5.60 12.53
C LYS A 327 15.97 5.53 11.12
N THR A 328 15.59 4.33 10.71
CA THR A 328 14.94 4.10 9.43
C THR A 328 13.67 3.29 9.57
N ASP A 329 12.82 3.39 8.58
CA ASP A 329 11.87 2.35 8.19
C ASP A 329 12.37 1.81 6.84
N THR A 330 12.76 0.54 6.80
CA THR A 330 13.40 -0.07 5.63
C THR A 330 12.47 -1.05 4.92
N ASN A 331 12.29 -0.84 3.60
CA ASN A 331 11.48 -1.69 2.73
C ASN A 331 12.31 -2.36 1.62
N ASN A 332 11.63 -3.24 0.86
CA ASN A 332 12.13 -3.89 -0.34
C ASN A 332 12.57 -2.89 -1.43
N ASN A 333 13.61 -3.25 -2.20
CA ASN A 333 14.01 -2.53 -3.40
C ASN A 333 14.83 -3.40 -4.37
N PHE A 334 14.68 -3.17 -5.68
CA PHE A 334 15.32 -3.94 -6.75
C PHE A 334 14.99 -5.46 -6.76
N ALA A 335 15.76 -6.25 -7.51
CA ALA A 335 15.39 -7.62 -7.93
C ALA A 335 15.33 -8.67 -6.81
N ILE A 336 16.26 -8.57 -5.86
CA ILE A 336 16.37 -9.48 -4.72
C ILE A 336 16.64 -8.60 -3.51
N SER A 337 15.70 -8.58 -2.57
CA SER A 337 15.72 -7.71 -1.40
C SER A 337 14.83 -8.33 -0.31
N THR A 338 14.25 -7.53 0.58
CA THR A 338 13.60 -8.02 1.80
C THR A 338 12.32 -8.83 1.56
N ASP A 339 11.68 -8.69 0.39
CA ASP A 339 10.53 -9.53 0.04
C ASP A 339 10.96 -10.99 -0.18
N ASN A 340 10.44 -11.91 0.64
CA ASN A 340 10.67 -13.35 0.47
C ASN A 340 9.67 -13.93 -0.55
N ILE A 341 9.91 -13.58 -1.83
CA ILE A 341 8.97 -13.81 -2.93
C ILE A 341 8.56 -15.30 -3.01
N GLY A 342 7.25 -15.54 -2.95
CA GLY A 342 6.63 -16.85 -3.15
C GLY A 342 6.58 -17.75 -1.91
N MET A 343 7.04 -17.29 -0.76
CA MET A 343 7.12 -18.11 0.47
C MET A 343 5.92 -17.92 1.41
N ASN A 344 4.88 -17.22 0.95
CA ASN A 344 3.74 -16.81 1.79
C ASN A 344 2.36 -17.28 1.29
N TYR A 345 2.29 -18.07 0.21
CA TYR A 345 1.01 -18.42 -0.41
C TYR A 345 0.05 -19.19 0.52
N GLU A 346 0.58 -20.03 1.41
CA GLU A 346 -0.24 -20.80 2.35
C GLU A 346 -0.67 -19.97 3.58
N TYR A 347 0.00 -18.85 3.87
CA TYR A 347 -0.23 -18.06 5.08
C TYR A 347 -1.70 -17.67 5.32
N PRO A 348 -2.46 -17.22 4.30
CA PRO A 348 -3.84 -16.78 4.52
C PRO A 348 -4.69 -17.89 5.13
N ASP A 349 -4.62 -19.12 4.63
CA ASP A 349 -5.45 -20.25 5.06
C ASP A 349 -4.80 -21.23 6.04
N ALA A 350 -3.54 -20.99 6.38
CA ALA A 350 -2.81 -21.75 7.38
C ALA A 350 -3.40 -21.61 8.80
N ASP A 351 -3.22 -22.66 9.60
CA ASP A 351 -3.38 -22.59 11.05
C ASP A 351 -2.19 -21.86 11.71
N TYR A 352 -2.24 -21.68 13.02
CA TYR A 352 -1.20 -20.93 13.72
C TYR A 352 0.17 -21.58 13.70
N GLU A 353 0.25 -22.92 13.77
CA GLU A 353 1.53 -23.63 13.68
C GLU A 353 2.19 -23.36 12.32
N LYS A 354 1.41 -23.51 11.24
CA LYS A 354 1.92 -23.26 9.89
C LYS A 354 2.25 -21.78 9.66
N ARG A 355 1.48 -20.85 10.24
CA ARG A 355 1.81 -19.41 10.17
C ARG A 355 3.09 -19.08 10.95
N ASP A 356 3.32 -19.72 12.09
CA ASP A 356 4.55 -19.56 12.86
C ASP A 356 5.76 -20.11 12.07
N GLU A 357 5.63 -21.24 11.36
CA GLU A 357 6.66 -21.73 10.41
C GLU A 357 6.96 -20.70 9.31
N ILE A 358 5.93 -20.17 8.66
CA ILE A 358 6.08 -19.18 7.58
C ILE A 358 6.72 -17.89 8.13
N PHE A 359 6.34 -17.46 9.33
CA PHE A 359 6.98 -16.33 10.00
C PHE A 359 8.48 -16.56 10.18
N GLN A 360 8.88 -17.73 10.71
CA GLN A 360 10.29 -18.07 10.90
C GLN A 360 11.06 -18.15 9.58
N GLU A 361 10.43 -18.70 8.54
CA GLU A 361 10.99 -18.74 7.18
C GLU A 361 11.33 -17.34 6.66
N HIS A 362 10.43 -16.36 6.86
CA HIS A 362 10.70 -14.96 6.48
C HIS A 362 11.76 -14.31 7.35
N LEU A 363 11.76 -14.61 8.66
CA LEU A 363 12.72 -14.02 9.60
C LEU A 363 14.14 -14.50 9.29
N THR A 364 14.32 -15.81 9.14
CA THR A 364 15.61 -16.41 8.75
C THR A 364 16.08 -15.88 7.40
N TYR A 365 15.19 -15.81 6.40
CA TYR A 365 15.53 -15.27 5.08
C TYR A 365 16.11 -13.85 5.19
N GLN A 366 15.41 -12.97 5.88
CA GLN A 366 15.82 -11.56 5.94
C GLN A 366 17.05 -11.37 6.84
N GLN A 367 17.18 -12.12 7.93
CA GLN A 367 18.39 -12.16 8.76
C GLN A 367 19.61 -12.59 7.95
N GLY A 368 19.50 -13.68 7.21
CA GLY A 368 20.60 -14.18 6.38
C GLY A 368 20.91 -13.23 5.23
N LEU A 369 19.90 -12.62 4.60
CA LEU A 369 20.09 -11.60 3.57
C LEU A 369 20.92 -10.42 4.09
N MET A 370 20.54 -9.86 5.25
CA MET A 370 21.26 -8.73 5.85
C MET A 370 22.69 -9.13 6.24
N TRP A 371 22.88 -10.33 6.79
CA TRP A 371 24.21 -10.84 7.11
C TRP A 371 25.07 -11.01 5.84
N THR A 372 24.55 -11.60 4.77
CA THR A 372 25.26 -11.75 3.49
C THR A 372 25.68 -10.41 2.94
N LEU A 373 24.78 -9.43 2.91
CA LEU A 373 25.03 -8.08 2.41
C LEU A 373 26.11 -7.34 3.22
N ALA A 374 26.18 -7.58 4.53
CA ALA A 374 27.17 -6.95 5.40
C ALA A 374 28.55 -7.66 5.42
N ASN A 375 28.62 -8.96 5.09
CA ASN A 375 29.80 -9.79 5.38
C ASN A 375 30.40 -10.55 4.19
N SER A 376 29.63 -10.83 3.13
CA SER A 376 30.15 -11.66 2.02
C SER A 376 31.18 -10.89 1.19
N PRO A 377 32.35 -11.48 0.86
CA PRO A 377 33.34 -10.85 -0.02
C PRO A 377 32.88 -10.76 -1.48
N ARG A 378 31.81 -11.48 -1.85
CA ARG A 378 31.18 -11.42 -3.18
C ARG A 378 30.22 -10.22 -3.33
N VAL A 379 29.92 -9.51 -2.25
CA VAL A 379 29.12 -8.29 -2.28
C VAL A 379 30.03 -7.11 -2.62
N PRO A 380 29.67 -6.23 -3.57
CA PRO A 380 30.47 -5.05 -3.90
C PRO A 380 30.75 -4.18 -2.66
N ALA A 381 31.99 -3.72 -2.51
CA ALA A 381 32.43 -3.01 -1.30
C ALA A 381 31.56 -1.79 -0.93
N GLU A 382 31.09 -1.04 -1.92
CA GLU A 382 30.20 0.13 -1.67
C GLU A 382 28.80 -0.27 -1.19
N VAL A 383 28.29 -1.43 -1.62
CA VAL A 383 27.05 -2.00 -1.09
C VAL A 383 27.28 -2.46 0.33
N GLN A 384 28.34 -3.24 0.57
CA GLN A 384 28.68 -3.78 1.89
C GLN A 384 28.82 -2.68 2.96
N LYS A 385 29.48 -1.56 2.63
CA LYS A 385 29.61 -0.39 3.51
C LYS A 385 28.26 0.17 3.97
N GLN A 386 27.20 0.10 3.16
CA GLN A 386 25.88 0.58 3.56
C GLN A 386 25.29 -0.27 4.69
N PHE A 387 25.40 -1.60 4.58
CA PHE A 387 24.92 -2.53 5.60
C PHE A 387 25.82 -2.59 6.83
N GLN A 388 27.11 -2.25 6.70
CA GLN A 388 27.99 -2.03 7.84
C GLN A 388 27.73 -0.69 8.55
N LYS A 389 27.25 0.32 7.82
CA LYS A 389 26.89 1.63 8.38
C LYS A 389 25.55 1.58 9.10
N TRP A 390 24.53 0.98 8.51
CA TRP A 390 23.17 0.94 9.03
C TRP A 390 22.89 -0.46 9.57
N LYS A 391 22.70 -0.57 10.88
CA LYS A 391 22.52 -1.84 11.59
C LYS A 391 21.27 -1.83 12.46
N PRO A 392 20.77 -2.97 12.97
CA PRO A 392 19.61 -3.00 13.84
C PRO A 392 19.81 -2.13 15.07
N THR A 393 18.73 -1.52 15.54
CA THR A 393 18.73 -0.65 16.72
C THR A 393 18.81 -1.45 18.02
N LYS A 394 19.37 -0.85 19.08
CA LYS A 394 19.33 -1.42 20.43
C LYS A 394 18.02 -1.13 21.15
N ASP A 395 17.41 0.02 20.87
CA ASP A 395 16.29 0.59 21.60
C ASP A 395 14.90 0.28 21.01
N GLU A 396 14.78 -0.02 19.71
CA GLU A 396 13.58 -0.65 19.15
C GLU A 396 13.66 -2.17 19.21
N PHE A 397 12.49 -2.81 19.35
CA PHE A 397 12.34 -4.26 19.29
C PHE A 397 13.31 -5.02 20.22
N GLN A 398 13.42 -4.56 21.46
CA GLN A 398 14.43 -5.04 22.40
C GLN A 398 14.29 -6.54 22.69
N GLU A 399 13.05 -7.03 22.76
CA GLU A 399 12.71 -8.43 23.06
C GLU A 399 13.18 -9.41 21.97
N THR A 400 13.34 -8.92 20.75
CA THR A 400 13.69 -9.67 19.55
C THR A 400 15.04 -9.23 18.99
N ALA A 401 15.86 -8.62 19.84
CA ALA A 401 17.21 -8.14 19.49
C ALA A 401 17.24 -7.23 18.25
N GLY A 402 16.26 -6.34 18.10
CA GLY A 402 16.18 -5.36 17.01
C GLY A 402 15.36 -5.82 15.80
N TRP A 403 14.75 -7.00 15.82
CA TRP A 403 13.90 -7.51 14.73
C TRP A 403 12.42 -7.19 14.95
N PRO A 404 11.68 -6.67 13.97
CA PRO A 404 10.25 -6.41 14.16
C PRO A 404 9.47 -7.69 14.51
N PHE A 405 8.49 -7.58 15.42
CA PHE A 405 7.64 -8.69 15.86
C PHE A 405 6.48 -8.98 14.90
N GLN A 406 6.23 -8.12 13.92
CA GLN A 406 5.11 -8.21 12.99
C GLN A 406 5.62 -8.49 11.58
N LEU A 407 5.19 -9.61 11.00
CA LEU A 407 5.37 -9.86 9.57
C LEU A 407 4.48 -8.90 8.78
N TYR A 408 5.00 -8.29 7.72
CA TYR A 408 4.22 -7.41 6.87
C TYR A 408 3.34 -8.24 5.93
N VAL A 409 2.22 -8.69 6.48
CA VAL A 409 1.13 -9.33 5.75
C VAL A 409 0.43 -8.25 4.92
N ARG A 410 0.88 -8.10 3.67
CA ARG A 410 0.33 -7.08 2.76
C ARG A 410 -1.08 -7.44 2.30
N GLU A 411 -1.37 -8.72 2.19
CA GLU A 411 -2.62 -9.24 1.67
C GLU A 411 -2.80 -10.66 2.14
N ALA A 412 -3.96 -10.99 2.69
CA ALA A 412 -4.34 -12.36 3.00
C ALA A 412 -5.72 -12.64 2.39
N ARG A 413 -6.72 -12.97 3.22
CA ARG A 413 -8.09 -13.11 2.74
C ARG A 413 -8.67 -11.74 2.40
N ARG A 414 -9.47 -11.71 1.35
CA ARG A 414 -10.33 -10.56 1.00
C ARG A 414 -11.76 -11.02 0.96
N MET A 415 -12.61 -10.40 1.78
CA MET A 415 -14.03 -10.74 1.84
C MET A 415 -14.70 -10.61 0.45
N ILE A 416 -15.67 -11.46 0.14
CA ILE A 416 -16.54 -11.30 -1.02
C ILE A 416 -17.88 -10.79 -0.50
N SER A 417 -18.24 -9.55 -0.82
CA SER A 417 -19.52 -8.95 -0.42
C SER A 417 -20.44 -8.65 -1.62
N GLU A 418 -21.50 -7.88 -1.39
CA GLU A 418 -22.36 -7.33 -2.46
C GLU A 418 -21.64 -6.26 -3.28
N TYR A 419 -20.55 -5.69 -2.76
CA TYR A 419 -19.80 -4.61 -3.39
C TYR A 419 -18.30 -4.79 -3.19
N VAL A 420 -17.61 -5.16 -4.27
CA VAL A 420 -16.16 -5.36 -4.26
C VAL A 420 -15.49 -4.12 -4.85
N MET A 421 -14.65 -3.44 -4.05
CA MET A 421 -13.81 -2.36 -4.54
C MET A 421 -12.81 -2.91 -5.56
N ASN A 422 -12.59 -2.22 -6.68
CA ASN A 422 -11.79 -2.71 -7.80
C ASN A 422 -11.07 -1.57 -8.51
N GLU A 423 -10.21 -1.86 -9.49
CA GLU A 423 -9.39 -0.91 -10.26
C GLU A 423 -10.19 0.32 -10.73
N LYS A 424 -11.46 0.12 -11.10
CA LYS A 424 -12.36 1.17 -11.60
C LYS A 424 -12.67 2.22 -10.53
N HIS A 425 -12.69 1.84 -9.26
CA HIS A 425 -12.83 2.77 -8.15
C HIS A 425 -11.56 3.60 -7.96
N CYS A 426 -10.41 2.92 -7.95
CA CYS A 426 -9.10 3.55 -7.79
C CYS A 426 -8.82 4.56 -8.91
N THR A 427 -9.26 4.27 -10.13
CA THR A 427 -9.11 5.13 -11.31
C THR A 427 -10.22 6.17 -11.48
N SER A 428 -11.17 6.23 -10.54
CA SER A 428 -12.35 7.13 -10.57
C SER A 428 -13.30 6.90 -11.75
N GLU A 429 -13.30 5.70 -12.35
CA GLU A 429 -14.34 5.27 -13.30
C GLU A 429 -15.67 5.00 -12.60
N LEU A 430 -15.60 4.32 -11.46
CA LEU A 430 -16.74 4.07 -10.60
C LEU A 430 -16.55 4.85 -9.31
N ILE A 431 -17.63 5.43 -8.81
CA ILE A 431 -17.62 6.20 -7.58
C ILE A 431 -18.58 5.51 -6.62
N ALA A 432 -18.07 5.08 -5.46
CA ALA A 432 -18.91 4.58 -4.39
C ALA A 432 -19.77 5.73 -3.83
N GLU A 433 -21.09 5.54 -3.84
CA GLU A 433 -22.07 6.55 -3.41
C GLU A 433 -22.27 6.56 -1.89
N ASP A 434 -21.93 5.46 -1.23
CA ASP A 434 -22.05 5.21 0.20
C ASP A 434 -20.69 5.27 0.90
N SER A 435 -19.94 6.35 0.66
CA SER A 435 -18.59 6.56 1.18
C SER A 435 -18.51 6.53 2.71
N ILE A 436 -17.55 5.77 3.25
CA ILE A 436 -17.20 5.71 4.68
C ILE A 436 -15.75 6.09 4.95
N GLY A 437 -15.09 6.71 3.97
CA GLY A 437 -13.68 7.07 4.02
C GLY A 437 -13.11 7.22 2.61
N LEU A 438 -11.92 7.81 2.52
CA LEU A 438 -11.19 7.93 1.26
C LEU A 438 -9.90 7.11 1.31
N ALA A 439 -9.59 6.41 0.22
CA ALA A 439 -8.25 5.95 -0.09
C ALA A 439 -7.60 6.86 -1.14
N ALA A 440 -6.28 6.86 -1.20
CA ALA A 440 -5.53 7.72 -2.11
C ALA A 440 -4.17 7.16 -2.54
N TYR A 441 -3.77 5.98 -2.05
CA TYR A 441 -2.45 5.44 -2.34
C TYR A 441 -2.40 4.86 -3.76
N THR A 442 -1.20 4.74 -4.32
CA THR A 442 -0.95 4.02 -5.57
C THR A 442 -1.53 2.60 -5.49
N MET A 443 -2.08 2.08 -6.59
CA MET A 443 -2.31 0.63 -6.70
C MET A 443 -0.94 -0.04 -6.72
N ASP A 444 -0.53 -0.50 -5.55
CA ASP A 444 0.79 -1.02 -5.24
C ASP A 444 0.71 -2.53 -4.94
N SER A 445 1.19 -3.32 -5.89
CA SER A 445 1.35 -4.76 -5.80
C SER A 445 2.84 -5.10 -5.82
N HIS A 446 3.29 -5.87 -4.85
CA HIS A 446 4.64 -6.42 -4.82
C HIS A 446 4.71 -7.75 -5.58
N ASN A 447 5.91 -8.12 -6.04
CA ASN A 447 6.14 -9.37 -6.77
C ASN A 447 5.57 -10.60 -6.05
N GLN A 448 4.98 -11.51 -6.81
CA GLN A 448 4.27 -12.70 -6.34
C GLN A 448 5.17 -13.91 -6.50
N GLN A 449 5.93 -13.96 -7.60
CA GLN A 449 6.81 -15.07 -7.92
C GLN A 449 8.10 -14.58 -8.60
N ARG A 450 9.07 -15.48 -8.61
CA ARG A 450 10.29 -15.41 -9.39
C ARG A 450 10.40 -16.67 -10.20
N TYR A 451 10.74 -16.57 -11.49
CA TYR A 451 10.72 -17.72 -12.40
C TYR A 451 11.89 -17.69 -13.39
N ALA A 452 12.23 -18.87 -13.89
CA ALA A 452 13.21 -19.06 -14.95
C ALA A 452 12.54 -18.97 -16.33
N ILE A 453 13.17 -18.25 -17.26
CA ILE A 453 12.79 -18.22 -18.68
C ILE A 453 14.04 -17.97 -19.54
N ASP A 454 14.21 -18.75 -20.61
CA ASP A 454 15.37 -18.65 -21.53
C ASP A 454 16.74 -18.61 -20.83
N GLY A 455 16.90 -19.41 -19.77
CA GLY A 455 18.13 -19.48 -18.97
C GLY A 455 18.41 -18.23 -18.13
N LYS A 456 17.40 -17.38 -17.90
CA LYS A 456 17.48 -16.15 -17.11
C LYS A 456 16.40 -16.15 -16.04
N THR A 457 16.59 -15.30 -15.03
CA THR A 457 15.63 -15.10 -13.94
C THR A 457 14.85 -13.81 -14.10
N LEU A 458 13.54 -13.84 -13.86
CA LEU A 458 12.65 -12.67 -13.83
C LEU A 458 11.74 -12.71 -12.59
N ASN A 459 11.29 -11.54 -12.16
CA ASN A 459 10.22 -11.42 -11.17
C ASN A 459 8.89 -11.09 -11.86
N GLU A 460 7.76 -11.45 -11.27
CA GLU A 460 6.42 -11.19 -11.81
C GLU A 460 5.48 -10.60 -10.75
N GLY A 461 4.57 -9.77 -11.24
CA GLY A 461 3.37 -9.32 -10.53
C GLY A 461 3.52 -8.04 -9.70
N ASP A 462 4.70 -7.42 -9.73
CA ASP A 462 4.83 -6.03 -9.30
C ASP A 462 4.02 -5.10 -10.22
N VAL A 463 3.06 -4.39 -9.64
CA VAL A 463 2.25 -3.39 -10.34
C VAL A 463 2.21 -2.14 -9.49
N GLN A 464 2.69 -1.02 -10.03
CA GLN A 464 2.66 0.28 -9.38
C GLN A 464 2.00 1.31 -10.29
N VAL A 465 0.70 1.53 -10.09
CA VAL A 465 -0.10 2.46 -10.91
C VAL A 465 -0.75 3.51 -10.02
N GLY A 466 -0.39 4.78 -10.25
CA GLY A 466 -0.88 5.90 -9.46
C GLY A 466 -2.38 6.12 -9.64
N VAL A 467 -3.06 6.50 -8.55
CA VAL A 467 -4.47 6.92 -8.60
C VAL A 467 -4.57 8.41 -8.90
N PRO A 468 -5.53 8.86 -9.74
CA PRO A 468 -5.62 10.27 -10.13
C PRO A 468 -6.05 11.17 -8.97
N ASN A 469 -6.94 10.68 -8.10
CA ASN A 469 -7.54 11.42 -7.00
C ASN A 469 -7.79 10.48 -5.81
N PRO A 470 -7.88 11.02 -4.57
CA PRO A 470 -8.53 10.30 -3.48
C PRO A 470 -9.94 9.87 -3.88
N TYR A 471 -10.29 8.61 -3.59
CA TYR A 471 -11.52 7.97 -4.04
C TYR A 471 -12.29 7.37 -2.85
N PRO A 472 -13.64 7.37 -2.90
CA PRO A 472 -14.47 6.88 -1.80
C PRO A 472 -14.44 5.35 -1.68
N ILE A 473 -14.46 4.87 -0.44
CA ILE A 473 -14.62 3.46 -0.09
C ILE A 473 -16.06 3.23 0.35
N SER A 474 -16.72 2.24 -0.26
CA SER A 474 -18.12 1.92 -0.01
C SER A 474 -18.34 1.29 1.38
N TYR A 475 -19.42 1.65 2.06
CA TYR A 475 -19.85 0.93 3.26
C TYR A 475 -20.10 -0.56 2.99
N ARG A 476 -20.68 -0.88 1.83
CA ARG A 476 -20.98 -2.25 1.41
C ARG A 476 -19.73 -3.15 1.28
N SER A 477 -18.54 -2.58 1.15
CA SER A 477 -17.32 -3.36 1.02
C SER A 477 -16.73 -3.82 2.36
N ILE A 478 -17.17 -3.26 3.49
CA ILE A 478 -16.72 -3.69 4.83
C ILE A 478 -17.76 -4.53 5.58
N ARG A 479 -18.86 -4.92 4.93
CA ARG A 479 -19.87 -5.80 5.50
C ARG A 479 -20.09 -7.05 4.65
N PRO A 480 -20.27 -8.24 5.25
CA PRO A 480 -20.61 -9.45 4.50
C PRO A 480 -22.04 -9.36 3.94
N ARG A 481 -22.40 -10.31 3.07
CA ARG A 481 -23.80 -10.45 2.65
C ARG A 481 -24.66 -10.76 3.87
N LYS A 482 -25.87 -10.20 3.92
CA LYS A 482 -26.79 -10.40 5.06
C LYS A 482 -27.07 -11.88 5.33
N SER A 483 -27.14 -12.68 4.27
CA SER A 483 -27.35 -14.13 4.34
C SER A 483 -26.20 -14.90 5.00
N GLU A 484 -25.00 -14.33 5.08
CA GLU A 484 -23.82 -14.99 5.66
C GLU A 484 -23.63 -14.61 7.12
N CYS A 485 -23.70 -13.32 7.43
CA CYS A 485 -23.58 -12.83 8.80
C CYS A 485 -24.20 -11.42 8.97
N GLN A 486 -25.07 -11.24 9.95
CA GLN A 486 -25.87 -10.03 10.14
C GLN A 486 -25.22 -9.00 11.09
N ASN A 487 -24.21 -9.40 11.85
CA ASN A 487 -23.61 -8.58 12.92
C ASN A 487 -22.08 -8.63 12.93
N LEU A 488 -21.46 -8.74 11.75
CA LEU A 488 -20.01 -8.70 11.56
C LEU A 488 -19.63 -7.56 10.60
N LEU A 489 -18.57 -6.83 10.93
CA LEU A 489 -17.92 -5.86 10.04
C LEU A 489 -16.43 -6.20 9.87
N VAL A 490 -15.88 -5.94 8.69
CA VAL A 490 -14.53 -6.34 8.30
C VAL A 490 -13.81 -5.14 7.65
N PRO A 491 -13.23 -4.21 8.43
CA PRO A 491 -12.55 -3.03 7.90
C PRO A 491 -11.17 -3.30 7.28
N VAL A 492 -10.49 -4.40 7.63
CA VAL A 492 -9.12 -4.69 7.18
C VAL A 492 -9.15 -5.65 5.99
N ALA A 493 -9.54 -6.91 6.20
CA ALA A 493 -9.75 -7.93 5.15
C ALA A 493 -11.02 -7.68 4.30
N MET A 494 -11.29 -6.40 4.01
CA MET A 494 -12.49 -5.91 3.34
C MET A 494 -12.59 -6.38 1.88
N ALA A 495 -13.78 -6.23 1.30
CA ALA A 495 -14.05 -6.67 -0.06
C ALA A 495 -13.41 -5.78 -1.13
N ALA A 496 -12.28 -6.23 -1.66
CA ALA A 496 -11.59 -5.63 -2.79
C ALA A 496 -10.97 -6.69 -3.72
N SER A 497 -10.82 -6.35 -5.00
CA SER A 497 -9.92 -7.07 -5.89
C SER A 497 -8.48 -6.92 -5.41
N HIS A 498 -7.60 -7.87 -5.76
CA HIS A 498 -6.18 -7.83 -5.38
C HIS A 498 -5.51 -6.48 -5.69
N ILE A 499 -5.72 -5.95 -6.89
CA ILE A 499 -5.07 -4.69 -7.29
C ILE A 499 -5.61 -3.48 -6.54
N ALA A 500 -6.92 -3.42 -6.31
CA ALA A 500 -7.52 -2.32 -5.54
C ALA A 500 -7.14 -2.39 -4.06
N TYR A 501 -7.04 -3.60 -3.51
CA TYR A 501 -6.56 -3.82 -2.15
C TYR A 501 -5.17 -3.21 -1.95
N GLY A 502 -4.27 -3.37 -2.94
CA GLY A 502 -2.95 -2.72 -2.97
C GLY A 502 -2.96 -1.20 -2.76
N SER A 503 -4.05 -0.51 -3.11
CA SER A 503 -4.24 0.93 -2.87
C SER A 503 -4.95 1.24 -1.54
N ILE A 504 -5.83 0.36 -1.09
CA ILE A 504 -6.65 0.55 0.12
C ILE A 504 -5.89 0.18 1.41
N ARG A 505 -4.99 -0.80 1.36
CA ARG A 505 -4.35 -1.50 2.49
C ARG A 505 -3.34 -0.69 3.34
N MET A 506 -3.57 0.61 3.52
CA MET A 506 -2.69 1.49 4.27
C MET A 506 -3.20 1.68 5.69
N GLU A 507 -2.30 1.69 6.68
CA GLU A 507 -2.63 1.88 8.11
C GLU A 507 -3.58 3.08 8.39
N PRO A 508 -3.37 4.29 7.82
CA PRO A 508 -4.34 5.38 8.00
C PRO A 508 -5.75 5.06 7.49
N VAL A 509 -5.85 4.31 6.39
CA VAL A 509 -7.14 3.93 5.80
C VAL A 509 -7.81 2.87 6.67
N PHE A 510 -7.06 1.89 7.18
CA PHE A 510 -7.61 0.92 8.14
C PHE A 510 -8.13 1.59 9.42
N MET A 511 -7.45 2.60 9.95
CA MET A 511 -7.96 3.42 11.06
C MET A 511 -9.28 4.13 10.71
N VAL A 512 -9.38 4.72 9.52
CA VAL A 512 -10.62 5.35 9.03
C VAL A 512 -11.75 4.32 8.91
N LEU A 513 -11.49 3.16 8.28
CA LEU A 513 -12.48 2.11 8.11
C LEU A 513 -12.89 1.46 9.43
N GLY A 514 -11.97 1.29 10.37
CA GLY A 514 -12.24 0.81 11.73
C GLY A 514 -13.17 1.74 12.49
N GLN A 515 -12.90 3.05 12.48
CA GLN A 515 -13.79 4.06 13.04
C GLN A 515 -15.19 4.00 12.38
N SER A 516 -15.24 3.86 11.06
CA SER A 516 -16.51 3.76 10.33
C SER A 516 -17.30 2.49 10.68
N ALA A 517 -16.61 1.36 10.81
CA ALA A 517 -17.20 0.09 11.22
C ALA A 517 -17.81 0.20 12.62
N ALA A 518 -17.11 0.79 13.58
CA ALA A 518 -17.63 0.98 14.93
C ALA A 518 -18.83 1.93 15.00
N THR A 519 -18.86 2.95 14.14
CA THR A 519 -20.02 3.85 14.02
C THR A 519 -21.24 3.10 13.49
N ALA A 520 -21.05 2.32 12.44
CA ALA A 520 -22.09 1.47 11.87
C ALA A 520 -22.58 0.40 12.87
N ALA A 521 -21.66 -0.25 13.61
CA ALA A 521 -21.99 -1.20 14.66
C ALA A 521 -22.86 -0.56 15.75
N SER A 522 -22.48 0.64 16.20
CA SER A 522 -23.22 1.39 17.22
C SER A 522 -24.64 1.72 16.78
N GLN A 523 -24.79 2.19 15.54
CA GLN A 523 -26.10 2.49 14.95
C GLN A 523 -26.96 1.23 14.75
N ALA A 524 -26.35 0.12 14.32
CA ALA A 524 -27.04 -1.15 14.18
C ALA A 524 -27.58 -1.67 15.53
N ILE A 525 -26.80 -1.49 16.61
CA ILE A 525 -27.22 -1.85 17.97
C ILE A 525 -28.39 -0.97 18.44
N ASP A 526 -28.31 0.35 18.20
CA ASP A 526 -29.37 1.28 18.63
C ASP A 526 -30.68 1.10 17.86
N ALA A 527 -30.58 0.71 16.59
CA ALA A 527 -31.73 0.42 15.74
C ALA A 527 -32.21 -1.05 15.84
N ASP A 528 -31.57 -1.89 16.66
CA ASP A 528 -31.80 -3.34 16.74
C ASP A 528 -31.90 -4.01 15.36
N SER A 529 -30.91 -3.72 14.51
CA SER A 529 -30.90 -4.12 13.09
C SER A 529 -29.65 -4.92 12.73
N ALA A 530 -29.66 -5.52 11.54
CA ALA A 530 -28.44 -6.04 10.95
C ALA A 530 -27.55 -4.88 10.49
N VAL A 531 -26.24 -5.07 10.46
CA VAL A 531 -25.32 -4.03 9.99
C VAL A 531 -25.60 -3.64 8.53
N GLN A 532 -26.18 -4.54 7.74
CA GLN A 532 -26.59 -4.28 6.36
C GLN A 532 -27.76 -3.29 6.23
N ASP A 533 -28.60 -3.15 7.26
CA ASP A 533 -29.89 -2.44 7.20
C ASP A 533 -29.84 -1.01 7.78
N ILE A 534 -28.67 -0.53 8.21
CA ILE A 534 -28.55 0.81 8.80
C ILE A 534 -28.80 1.92 7.78
N ASP A 535 -29.33 3.06 8.24
CA ASP A 535 -29.59 4.23 7.40
C ASP A 535 -28.28 4.97 7.07
N TYR A 536 -27.78 4.81 5.83
CA TYR A 536 -26.52 5.42 5.40
C TYR A 536 -26.48 6.96 5.60
N PRO A 537 -27.53 7.74 5.27
CA PRO A 537 -27.63 9.15 5.67
C PRO A 537 -27.28 9.44 7.14
N GLN A 538 -27.71 8.62 8.11
CA GLN A 538 -27.34 8.79 9.52
C GLN A 538 -25.88 8.39 9.77
N LEU A 539 -25.40 7.30 9.16
CA LEU A 539 -24.00 6.92 9.22
C LEU A 539 -23.12 8.08 8.74
N ARG A 540 -23.37 8.56 7.52
CA ARG A 540 -22.66 9.69 6.89
C ARG A 540 -22.67 10.93 7.78
N LYS A 541 -23.82 11.27 8.38
CA LYS A 541 -23.94 12.43 9.28
C LYS A 541 -23.01 12.29 10.49
N GLN A 542 -22.98 11.11 11.12
CA GLN A 542 -22.12 10.85 12.26
C GLN A 542 -20.63 10.87 11.88
N LEU A 543 -20.24 10.20 10.79
CA LEU A 543 -18.84 10.18 10.32
C LEU A 543 -18.29 11.59 10.04
N LEU A 544 -19.10 12.48 9.45
CA LEU A 544 -18.73 13.88 9.25
C LEU A 544 -18.62 14.66 10.56
N ALA A 545 -19.49 14.39 11.53
CA ALA A 545 -19.40 14.98 12.86
C ALA A 545 -18.07 14.59 13.55
N ASP A 546 -17.66 13.33 13.35
CA ASP A 546 -16.41 12.74 13.84
C ASP A 546 -15.19 13.05 12.95
N LYS A 547 -15.32 14.07 12.08
CA LYS A 547 -14.25 14.63 11.26
C LYS A 547 -13.63 13.66 10.24
N GLN A 548 -14.36 12.64 9.83
CA GLN A 548 -13.95 11.85 8.66
C GLN A 548 -14.10 12.65 7.36
N VAL A 549 -13.28 12.28 6.38
CA VAL A 549 -13.35 12.80 5.03
C VAL A 549 -14.01 11.74 4.14
N LEU A 550 -15.19 12.05 3.61
CA LEU A 550 -15.99 11.11 2.81
C LEU A 550 -16.01 11.46 1.32
N ILE A 551 -15.71 12.71 0.97
CA ILE A 551 -15.75 13.21 -0.40
C ILE A 551 -14.49 14.03 -0.63
N TRP A 552 -13.81 13.76 -1.75
CA TRP A 552 -12.68 14.58 -2.17
C TRP A 552 -13.15 15.91 -2.75
N THR A 553 -12.82 17.01 -2.08
CA THR A 553 -13.14 18.39 -2.46
C THR A 553 -11.91 19.21 -2.89
N GLY A 554 -10.70 18.64 -2.80
CA GLY A 554 -9.49 19.29 -3.28
C GLY A 554 -9.34 19.24 -4.81
N PRO A 555 -8.19 19.74 -5.34
CA PRO A 555 -7.92 19.74 -6.77
C PRO A 555 -8.08 18.33 -7.35
N ARG A 556 -8.78 18.23 -8.49
CA ARG A 556 -8.98 16.97 -9.19
C ARG A 556 -8.10 16.91 -10.42
N LYS A 557 -7.35 15.81 -10.55
CA LYS A 557 -6.71 15.44 -11.82
C LYS A 557 -7.75 14.80 -12.73
N GLU A 558 -7.73 15.16 -14.00
CA GLU A 558 -8.52 14.43 -15.00
C GLU A 558 -8.04 12.97 -15.04
N PRO A 559 -8.95 11.98 -15.15
CA PRO A 559 -8.57 10.58 -15.25
C PRO A 559 -7.91 10.27 -16.61
N PRO A 560 -7.15 9.17 -16.72
CA PRO A 560 -6.65 8.68 -18.01
C PRO A 560 -7.77 8.43 -19.03
N ILE A 561 -7.46 8.64 -20.31
CA ILE A 561 -8.35 8.36 -21.45
C ILE A 561 -8.21 6.88 -21.81
N ARG A 562 -9.32 6.15 -21.91
CA ARG A 562 -9.25 4.73 -22.29
C ARG A 562 -9.09 4.59 -23.79
N VAL A 563 -8.18 3.69 -24.18
CA VAL A 563 -8.03 3.24 -25.58
C VAL A 563 -9.38 2.81 -26.15
N LYS A 564 -10.15 2.00 -25.41
CA LYS A 564 -11.47 1.51 -25.85
C LYS A 564 -12.57 2.57 -25.94
N SER A 565 -12.41 3.75 -25.32
CA SER A 565 -13.39 4.85 -25.44
C SER A 565 -13.17 5.71 -26.68
N LEU A 566 -12.05 5.51 -27.39
CA LEU A 566 -11.69 6.26 -28.57
C LEU A 566 -12.16 5.52 -29.82
N ALA A 567 -12.73 6.26 -30.77
CA ALA A 567 -13.17 5.72 -32.05
C ALA A 567 -11.98 5.42 -32.98
N GLY A 568 -12.21 4.56 -33.97
CA GLY A 568 -11.20 4.22 -34.97
C GLY A 568 -10.09 3.32 -34.43
N ILE A 569 -8.93 3.37 -35.06
CA ILE A 569 -7.77 2.56 -34.71
C ILE A 569 -6.90 3.36 -33.75
N VAL A 570 -6.56 2.80 -32.59
CA VAL A 570 -5.71 3.47 -31.59
C VAL A 570 -4.50 2.61 -31.30
N VAL A 571 -3.33 3.22 -31.29
CA VAL A 571 -2.06 2.60 -30.91
C VAL A 571 -1.47 3.43 -29.76
N ASP A 572 -1.45 2.84 -28.56
CA ASP A 572 -0.86 3.40 -27.35
C ASP A 572 0.68 3.39 -27.42
N ASP A 573 1.36 4.25 -26.67
CA ASP A 573 2.82 4.33 -26.66
C ASP A 573 3.46 3.00 -26.25
N ARG A 574 2.78 2.22 -25.40
CA ARG A 574 3.26 0.91 -24.95
C ARG A 574 3.11 -0.19 -26.00
N ASP A 575 2.31 0.03 -27.04
CA ASP A 575 2.18 -0.85 -28.21
C ASP A 575 3.06 -0.36 -29.39
N ALA A 576 3.68 0.81 -29.25
CA ALA A 576 4.62 1.37 -30.22
C ALA A 576 6.06 0.83 -30.01
N ARG A 577 6.85 0.84 -31.08
CA ARG A 577 8.27 0.44 -31.04
C ARG A 577 9.14 1.64 -30.73
N SER A 578 9.86 1.60 -29.61
CA SER A 578 10.75 2.69 -29.17
C SER A 578 12.23 2.34 -29.29
N SER A 579 13.06 3.35 -29.58
CA SER A 579 14.51 3.28 -29.40
C SER A 579 14.87 3.21 -27.91
N LEU A 580 16.13 2.91 -27.57
CA LEU A 580 16.57 2.95 -26.16
C LEU A 580 16.47 4.38 -25.58
N GLY A 581 16.30 4.48 -24.26
CA GLY A 581 16.40 5.73 -23.50
C GLY A 581 15.09 6.50 -23.25
N TRP A 582 13.96 6.07 -23.81
CA TRP A 582 12.65 6.63 -23.45
C TRP A 582 12.27 6.26 -22.01
N LYS A 583 11.73 7.23 -21.28
CA LYS A 583 11.27 7.07 -19.90
C LYS A 583 9.75 7.11 -19.87
N LYS A 584 9.13 6.18 -19.15
CA LYS A 584 7.68 6.15 -18.93
C LYS A 584 7.30 7.10 -17.79
N SER A 585 6.13 7.74 -17.91
CA SER A 585 5.59 8.63 -16.88
C SER A 585 4.07 8.67 -16.95
N SER A 586 3.45 8.95 -15.81
CA SER A 586 2.00 9.14 -15.66
C SER A 586 1.69 10.34 -14.76
N SER A 587 2.67 11.26 -14.60
CA SER A 587 2.61 12.31 -13.59
C SER A 587 1.64 13.45 -13.92
N ILE A 588 1.43 13.72 -15.22
CA ILE A 588 0.53 14.76 -15.71
C ILE A 588 -0.57 14.11 -16.53
N THR A 589 -1.83 14.33 -16.17
CA THR A 589 -3.01 13.81 -16.88
C THR A 589 -3.72 14.94 -17.65
N PRO A 590 -4.61 14.61 -18.61
CA PRO A 590 -4.94 13.27 -19.11
C PRO A 590 -3.93 12.76 -20.15
N TYR A 591 -3.69 11.44 -20.13
CA TYR A 591 -2.97 10.68 -21.15
C TYR A 591 -3.83 9.49 -21.60
N VAL A 592 -3.51 8.85 -22.72
CA VAL A 592 -4.19 7.63 -23.18
C VAL A 592 -3.59 6.40 -22.49
N GLY A 593 -4.43 5.41 -22.18
CA GLY A 593 -3.97 4.16 -21.59
C GLY A 593 -3.39 4.34 -20.19
N GLN A 594 -2.12 3.95 -20.00
CA GLN A 594 -1.49 3.88 -18.66
C GLN A 594 -0.42 4.95 -18.42
N GLY A 595 -0.08 5.76 -19.41
CA GLY A 595 0.90 6.82 -19.26
C GLY A 595 1.34 7.41 -20.59
N TYR A 596 2.56 7.91 -20.64
CA TYR A 596 3.23 8.36 -21.84
C TYR A 596 4.73 8.14 -21.71
N GLN A 597 5.44 8.18 -22.84
CA GLN A 597 6.89 8.16 -22.91
C GLN A 597 7.46 9.56 -23.11
N HIS A 598 8.63 9.82 -22.51
CA HIS A 598 9.39 11.04 -22.73
C HIS A 598 10.89 10.79 -22.90
N ASP A 599 11.54 11.63 -23.71
CA ASP A 599 12.99 11.57 -23.94
C ASP A 599 13.80 12.16 -22.77
N GLY A 600 13.14 12.79 -21.80
CA GLY A 600 13.84 13.39 -20.67
C GLY A 600 14.77 14.53 -21.08
N ASP A 601 14.54 15.11 -22.27
CA ASP A 601 15.33 16.19 -22.85
C ASP A 601 16.83 15.89 -22.99
N THR A 602 17.15 14.67 -23.41
CA THR A 602 18.53 14.20 -23.57
C THR A 602 18.71 13.51 -24.91
N ASP A 603 19.96 13.47 -25.40
CA ASP A 603 20.36 12.69 -26.58
C ASP A 603 19.51 12.99 -27.84
N LYS A 604 19.46 14.28 -28.21
CA LYS A 604 18.67 14.78 -29.33
C LYS A 604 19.15 14.19 -30.66
N GLY A 605 18.20 13.73 -31.47
CA GLY A 605 18.43 13.12 -32.77
C GLY A 605 18.54 11.60 -32.77
N ASN A 606 18.83 10.99 -31.63
CA ASN A 606 19.07 9.56 -31.54
C ASN A 606 17.87 8.77 -31.01
N ARG A 607 16.73 9.44 -30.75
CA ARG A 607 15.54 8.79 -30.19
C ARG A 607 14.33 8.88 -31.09
N LYS A 608 13.62 7.77 -31.19
CA LYS A 608 12.46 7.59 -32.06
C LYS A 608 11.43 6.64 -31.43
N ILE A 609 10.15 6.95 -31.61
CA ILE A 609 9.02 6.03 -31.40
C ILE A 609 8.29 5.84 -32.72
N VAL A 610 7.97 4.59 -33.04
CA VAL A 610 7.34 4.17 -34.28
C VAL A 610 6.01 3.47 -33.98
N PHE A 611 4.92 4.08 -34.47
CA PHE A 611 3.58 3.52 -34.39
C PHE A 611 3.29 2.72 -35.66
N THR A 612 2.87 1.46 -35.48
CA THR A 612 2.44 0.56 -36.56
C THR A 612 0.97 0.22 -36.34
N ALA A 613 0.16 0.27 -37.38
CA ALA A 613 -1.26 -0.07 -37.29
C ALA A 613 -1.67 -1.04 -38.41
N GLU A 614 -2.71 -1.83 -38.14
CA GLU A 614 -3.42 -2.62 -39.14
C GLU A 614 -4.55 -1.76 -39.72
N ILE A 615 -4.47 -1.43 -41.00
CA ILE A 615 -5.50 -0.65 -41.68
C ILE A 615 -6.52 -1.62 -42.30
N PRO A 616 -7.80 -1.59 -41.90
CA PRO A 616 -8.78 -2.59 -42.34
C PRO A 616 -9.19 -2.43 -43.81
N GLN A 617 -9.17 -1.20 -44.34
CA GLN A 617 -9.56 -0.91 -45.71
C GLN A 617 -8.78 0.29 -46.26
N ASP A 618 -8.56 0.31 -47.57
CA ASP A 618 -8.05 1.51 -48.25
C ASP A 618 -8.98 2.70 -47.96
N GLY A 619 -8.43 3.85 -47.62
CA GLY A 619 -9.27 5.02 -47.34
C GLY A 619 -8.52 6.21 -46.77
N ILE A 620 -9.25 7.32 -46.61
CA ILE A 620 -8.76 8.54 -45.97
C ILE A 620 -9.01 8.44 -44.48
N TYR A 621 -7.95 8.63 -43.69
CA TYR A 621 -8.03 8.64 -42.24
C TYR A 621 -7.58 9.99 -41.71
N GLU A 622 -8.32 10.53 -40.75
CA GLU A 622 -7.84 11.63 -39.92
C GLU A 622 -6.83 11.08 -38.91
N VAL A 623 -5.62 11.63 -38.94
CA VAL A 623 -4.53 11.23 -38.06
C VAL A 623 -4.47 12.17 -36.86
N ARG A 624 -4.65 11.60 -35.68
CA ARG A 624 -4.64 12.32 -34.40
C ARG A 624 -3.53 11.78 -33.52
N VAL A 625 -2.90 12.66 -32.75
CA VAL A 625 -1.88 12.30 -31.77
C VAL A 625 -2.20 12.89 -30.42
N TYR A 626 -1.87 12.12 -29.38
CA TYR A 626 -2.02 12.53 -27.99
C TYR A 626 -0.65 12.89 -27.43
N TYR A 627 -0.62 13.92 -26.58
CA TYR A 627 0.53 14.30 -25.77
C TYR A 627 0.06 15.20 -24.63
N VAL A 628 0.84 15.27 -23.55
CA VAL A 628 0.51 16.10 -22.39
C VAL A 628 1.29 17.41 -22.42
N PRO A 629 0.61 18.58 -22.55
CA PRO A 629 1.27 19.86 -22.68
C PRO A 629 1.93 20.32 -21.37
N SER A 630 3.11 20.92 -21.46
CA SER A 630 3.80 21.54 -20.33
C SER A 630 4.82 22.58 -20.81
N SER A 631 5.22 23.52 -19.94
CA SER A 631 6.13 24.61 -20.30
C SER A 631 7.53 24.13 -20.70
N ASN A 632 7.95 22.95 -20.24
CA ASN A 632 9.26 22.36 -20.56
C ASN A 632 9.26 21.46 -21.81
N ARG A 633 8.14 21.36 -22.54
CA ARG A 633 8.07 20.51 -23.75
C ARG A 633 8.71 21.21 -24.96
N ALA A 634 9.06 20.43 -25.98
CA ALA A 634 9.54 20.95 -27.24
C ALA A 634 8.44 21.67 -28.02
N THR A 635 8.81 22.74 -28.73
CA THR A 635 7.91 23.55 -29.56
C THR A 635 7.81 23.07 -31.00
N ASN A 636 8.66 22.12 -31.39
CA ASN A 636 8.92 21.78 -32.79
C ASN A 636 9.08 20.26 -33.03
N VAL A 637 8.40 19.43 -32.24
CA VAL A 637 8.50 17.96 -32.31
C VAL A 637 8.15 17.46 -33.71
N PRO A 638 9.04 16.73 -34.40
CA PRO A 638 8.77 16.19 -35.72
C PRO A 638 7.91 14.91 -35.64
N TYR A 639 6.76 14.95 -36.29
CA TYR A 639 5.86 13.83 -36.55
C TYR A 639 5.94 13.48 -38.04
N GLU A 640 6.68 12.43 -38.37
CA GLU A 640 6.85 11.95 -39.74
C GLU A 640 5.85 10.81 -40.03
N LEU A 641 4.85 11.11 -40.84
CA LEU A 641 3.81 10.20 -41.30
C LEU A 641 4.27 9.43 -42.54
N ARG A 642 3.86 8.16 -42.64
CA ARG A 642 4.08 7.30 -43.81
C ARG A 642 2.74 7.06 -44.47
N THR A 643 2.45 7.78 -45.55
CA THR A 643 1.14 7.75 -46.23
C THR A 643 1.23 7.06 -47.58
N ALA A 644 0.09 6.73 -48.20
CA ALA A 644 0.07 6.18 -49.56
C ALA A 644 0.62 7.14 -50.62
N GLU A 645 0.64 8.45 -50.33
CA GLU A 645 1.14 9.50 -51.23
C GLU A 645 2.61 9.86 -50.98
N GLY A 646 3.23 9.26 -49.96
CA GLY A 646 4.61 9.51 -49.55
C GLY A 646 4.75 9.99 -48.10
N PRO A 647 5.98 10.19 -47.61
CA PRO A 647 6.21 10.66 -46.26
C PRO A 647 5.86 12.14 -46.10
N VAL A 648 5.19 12.49 -45.00
CA VAL A 648 4.82 13.88 -44.64
C VAL A 648 5.34 14.18 -43.24
N THR A 649 5.99 15.32 -43.02
CA THR A 649 6.42 15.71 -41.66
C THR A 649 5.65 16.92 -41.18
N VAL A 650 5.02 16.78 -40.02
CA VAL A 650 4.33 17.86 -39.30
C VAL A 650 5.13 18.19 -38.04
N ARG A 651 5.36 19.47 -37.75
CA ARG A 651 6.00 19.90 -36.49
C ARG A 651 4.95 20.36 -35.49
N VAL A 652 4.98 19.78 -34.30
CA VAL A 652 3.98 20.03 -33.25
C VAL A 652 4.62 20.74 -32.06
N ASN A 653 3.95 21.79 -31.58
CA ASN A 653 4.33 22.49 -30.37
C ASN A 653 3.65 21.86 -29.15
N GLN A 654 4.41 21.06 -28.40
CA GLN A 654 3.91 20.35 -27.24
C GLN A 654 3.81 21.21 -25.97
N ARG A 655 4.16 22.51 -26.04
CA ARG A 655 3.84 23.44 -24.94
C ARG A 655 2.38 23.87 -24.98
N LYS A 656 1.75 23.79 -26.16
CA LYS A 656 0.37 24.22 -26.37
C LYS A 656 -0.59 23.05 -26.18
N LYS A 657 -1.69 23.33 -25.48
CA LYS A 657 -2.83 22.42 -25.44
C LYS A 657 -3.40 22.27 -26.86
N PRO A 658 -3.72 21.05 -27.33
CA PRO A 658 -4.33 20.87 -28.64
C PRO A 658 -5.67 21.63 -28.76
N GLU A 659 -5.99 22.11 -29.95
CA GLU A 659 -7.20 22.94 -30.21
C GLU A 659 -8.49 22.20 -29.86
N GLN A 660 -8.55 20.90 -30.13
CA GLN A 660 -9.71 20.04 -29.83
C GLN A 660 -9.65 19.45 -28.40
N GLY A 661 -8.81 20.02 -27.55
CA GLY A 661 -8.76 19.79 -26.10
C GLY A 661 -8.07 18.51 -25.64
N LYS A 662 -8.17 17.41 -26.40
CA LYS A 662 -7.63 16.09 -25.99
C LYS A 662 -6.56 15.53 -26.93
N TYR A 663 -6.53 15.94 -28.19
CA TYR A 663 -5.59 15.44 -29.20
C TYR A 663 -5.28 16.51 -30.24
N GLN A 664 -4.12 16.38 -30.88
CA GLN A 664 -3.69 17.19 -32.01
C GLN A 664 -3.97 16.46 -33.31
N VAL A 665 -4.70 17.10 -34.23
CA VAL A 665 -4.87 16.61 -35.60
C VAL A 665 -3.61 16.94 -36.40
N LEU A 666 -3.01 15.94 -37.04
CA LEU A 666 -1.88 16.12 -37.95
C LEU A 666 -2.33 16.36 -39.39
N GLY A 667 -3.52 15.88 -39.75
CA GLY A 667 -4.13 16.03 -41.06
C GLY A 667 -4.96 14.80 -41.44
N THR A 668 -5.44 14.79 -42.67
CA THR A 668 -6.17 13.66 -43.28
C THR A 668 -5.34 13.08 -44.40
N PHE A 669 -5.09 11.77 -44.38
CA PHE A 669 -4.17 11.13 -45.31
C PHE A 669 -4.76 9.82 -45.84
N LEU A 670 -4.40 9.48 -47.08
CA LEU A 670 -4.75 8.21 -47.69
C LEU A 670 -3.83 7.09 -47.17
N PHE A 671 -4.41 6.00 -46.70
CA PHE A 671 -3.70 4.78 -46.32
C PHE A 671 -4.21 3.59 -47.13
N LYS A 672 -3.30 2.64 -47.37
CA LYS A 672 -3.64 1.33 -47.96
C LYS A 672 -4.02 0.35 -46.86
N SER A 673 -4.87 -0.61 -47.15
CA SER A 673 -5.17 -1.73 -46.26
C SER A 673 -3.92 -2.55 -45.94
N GLY A 674 -3.89 -3.15 -44.75
CA GLY A 674 -2.80 -3.97 -44.25
C GLY A 674 -1.95 -3.29 -43.17
N LYS A 675 -1.08 -4.10 -42.55
CA LYS A 675 -0.13 -3.66 -41.53
C LYS A 675 0.96 -2.75 -42.11
N GLN A 676 1.09 -1.54 -41.59
CA GLN A 676 2.17 -0.63 -42.00
C GLN A 676 2.61 0.30 -40.85
N GLU A 677 3.85 0.80 -40.94
CA GLU A 677 4.30 1.91 -40.11
C GLU A 677 3.50 3.16 -40.50
N ILE A 678 2.93 3.85 -39.51
CA ILE A 678 2.05 5.00 -39.74
C ILE A 678 2.76 6.30 -39.36
N LEU A 679 3.35 6.32 -38.16
CA LEU A 679 3.89 7.54 -37.57
C LEU A 679 5.22 7.28 -36.87
N ASN A 680 6.18 8.15 -37.18
CA ASN A 680 7.48 8.24 -36.56
C ASN A 680 7.57 9.55 -35.77
N VAL A 681 7.78 9.47 -34.46
CA VAL A 681 8.06 10.65 -33.61
C VAL A 681 9.52 10.62 -33.21
N SER A 682 10.29 11.67 -33.51
CA SER A 682 11.71 11.75 -33.15
C SER A 682 12.03 12.96 -32.28
N ASN A 683 13.17 12.94 -31.60
CA ASN A 683 13.70 14.10 -30.86
C ASN A 683 14.78 14.88 -31.66
N GLN A 684 14.82 14.71 -32.99
CA GLN A 684 15.78 15.39 -33.85
C GLN A 684 15.51 16.90 -33.89
N GLY A 685 16.50 17.68 -33.46
CA GLY A 685 16.45 19.14 -33.49
C GLY A 685 15.40 19.77 -32.57
N THR A 686 14.92 19.04 -31.57
CA THR A 686 13.91 19.55 -30.63
C THR A 686 14.52 20.40 -29.51
N ASP A 687 13.80 21.45 -29.09
CA ASP A 687 14.23 22.47 -28.12
C ASP A 687 13.72 22.24 -26.68
N GLY A 688 13.30 21.02 -26.36
CA GLY A 688 12.81 20.63 -25.04
C GLY A 688 12.34 19.19 -24.99
N HIS A 689 11.64 18.80 -23.92
CA HIS A 689 11.15 17.43 -23.76
C HIS A 689 10.19 17.01 -24.89
N VAL A 690 10.42 15.85 -25.47
CA VAL A 690 9.50 15.21 -26.41
C VAL A 690 8.63 14.22 -25.66
N ILE A 691 7.31 14.35 -25.79
CA ILE A 691 6.29 13.47 -25.20
C ILE A 691 5.59 12.68 -26.29
N VAL A 692 5.36 11.40 -26.04
CA VAL A 692 4.67 10.50 -26.96
C VAL A 692 3.69 9.65 -26.16
N ASP A 693 2.41 9.74 -26.49
CA ASP A 693 1.30 9.10 -25.76
C ASP A 693 0.52 8.13 -26.67
N ALA A 694 -0.24 8.61 -27.65
CA ALA A 694 -0.97 7.69 -28.55
C ALA A 694 -1.16 8.23 -29.95
N LEU A 695 -1.31 7.31 -30.90
CA LEU A 695 -1.79 7.54 -32.26
C LEU A 695 -3.26 7.10 -32.34
N GLN A 696 -4.11 7.90 -32.99
CA GLN A 696 -5.46 7.53 -33.36
C GLN A 696 -5.70 7.80 -34.84
N LEU A 697 -6.30 6.83 -35.54
CA LEU A 697 -6.72 6.92 -36.93
C LEU A 697 -8.23 6.80 -37.01
N VAL A 698 -8.91 7.87 -37.42
CA VAL A 698 -10.37 7.87 -37.58
C VAL A 698 -10.69 7.80 -39.07
N PRO A 699 -11.36 6.74 -39.55
CA PRO A 699 -11.77 6.66 -40.94
C PRO A 699 -12.75 7.80 -41.23
N LEU A 700 -12.54 8.51 -42.33
CA LEU A 700 -13.53 9.43 -42.87
C LEU A 700 -14.35 8.64 -43.89
N GLU A 701 -15.68 8.62 -43.73
CA GLU A 701 -16.55 8.03 -44.75
C GLU A 701 -16.24 8.68 -46.10
N SER A 702 -16.02 7.85 -47.12
CA SER A 702 -15.90 8.31 -48.50
C SER A 702 -17.19 9.04 -48.86
N LYS A 703 -17.11 10.37 -49.03
CA LYS A 703 -18.19 11.15 -49.63
C LYS A 703 -18.51 10.65 -51.04
#